data_AF-A0A7Y4W2P8-F1
#
_entry.id   AF-A0A7Y4W2P8-F1
#
_cell.length_a   1.000
_cell.length_b   1.000
_cell.length_c   1.000
_cell.angle_alpha   90.00
_cell.angle_beta   90.00
_cell.angle_gamma   90.00
#
_symmetry.space_group_name_H-M   'P 1'
#
loop_
_entity.id
_entity.type
_entity.pdbx_description
1 polymer ?
#
loop_
_entity_poly.entity_id
_entity_poly.type
_entity_poly.pdbx_seq_one_letter_code
_entity_poly.pdbx_strand_id
1 'polypeptide(L)'
;MLSLIKIISAIFLLSLVLSVQADEKINTQIKPDPVVKLTVKEQAWLAKHKTIRIAYDGSLPPYSFINDSGQFEGIAIEIIDILSQRLGIKFSVYPNSSWNNLYKAASNRKVDVVATMVDRPERRLWFNFTEPYLTKSLVIMTRQDNDSIKTRNDLKKKTVALVKGYQYGDIVKRDFPSIKPYYVNTMLNGLKAVANGKADAAVTFMATNNYLQTIYVMENLKFAAFYDRNSANESIAVRKDWPILVSILQKGLNSLSEEEIQRIFAKWVFPIEPEEKHVSSDTYPDNVPSMPTDNSLINQYFGKAVVPSLIIISALLAWLFHSHIQNRKIIQSNKQVLITNSNLQALQRDLEHLVLKRTAELNSSEQKFRSLVENLRNEYFFYHHDVTGAFTYVSPSVTNILGYEPEEFIAHYRDYLTDNSVNEKIGEYRELSSQGVPNPPYQLEIYDKRKIIHWLEIADSPVYDEYGNCIGVDGIVRDITVRKLADERLIRLSYYDELTGLANRRLFADRLQQTLNLAFRNKTSVALFYLDLDGFKSINDTMGHAAGDEILREASRRLISTLRDSDVAARLGGDEFALLLPGADVDAAEQVAKKILKMFRKPYLIGETTAALGASIGISIYPKNGREGETLISHADAAMYHAKKRNLGFSFYSENMEQAMDQFL
;
A
#
# COMPACT_ATOMS: atom_id res chain seq x y z
N MET A 1 17.54 4.55 -78.64
CA MET A 1 18.08 5.28 -77.47
C MET A 1 16.99 6.02 -76.69
N LEU A 2 16.14 6.85 -77.31
CA LEU A 2 15.08 7.58 -76.60
C LEU A 2 13.94 6.72 -76.02
N SER A 3 13.63 5.53 -76.57
CA SER A 3 12.61 4.65 -75.97
C SER A 3 13.12 3.92 -74.72
N LEU A 4 14.41 3.62 -74.65
CA LEU A 4 15.05 3.00 -73.49
C LEU A 4 15.11 3.97 -72.30
N ILE A 5 15.37 5.25 -72.58
CA ILE A 5 15.37 6.31 -71.58
C ILE A 5 13.95 6.54 -71.03
N LYS A 6 12.91 6.51 -71.86
CA LYS A 6 11.51 6.62 -71.39
C LYS A 6 11.07 5.43 -70.53
N ILE A 7 11.53 4.22 -70.81
CA ILE A 7 11.24 3.02 -70.00
C ILE A 7 11.99 3.09 -68.67
N ILE A 8 13.25 3.52 -68.66
CA ILE A 8 14.04 3.70 -67.43
C ILE A 8 13.47 4.84 -66.57
N SER A 9 13.02 5.95 -67.17
CA SER A 9 12.34 7.04 -66.44
C SER A 9 10.96 6.64 -65.92
N ALA A 10 10.22 5.78 -66.62
CA ALA A 10 8.95 5.24 -66.15
C ALA A 10 9.16 4.24 -65.00
N ILE A 11 10.21 3.42 -65.04
CA ILE A 11 10.59 2.51 -63.95
C ILE A 11 11.10 3.30 -62.74
N PHE A 12 11.83 4.39 -62.95
CA PHE A 12 12.30 5.27 -61.87
C PHE A 12 11.15 6.06 -61.22
N LEU A 13 10.15 6.51 -61.99
CA LEU A 13 8.94 7.13 -61.44
C LEU A 13 8.05 6.09 -60.74
N LEU A 14 7.96 4.86 -61.25
CA LEU A 14 7.20 3.78 -60.59
C LEU A 14 7.89 3.35 -59.28
N SER A 15 9.23 3.34 -59.23
CA SER A 15 9.98 3.08 -58.00
C SER A 15 9.94 4.23 -57.00
N LEU A 16 9.80 5.48 -57.46
CA LEU A 16 9.65 6.65 -56.59
C LEU A 16 8.23 6.75 -56.01
N VAL A 17 7.22 6.32 -56.75
CA VAL A 17 5.84 6.20 -56.24
C VAL A 17 5.70 5.00 -55.29
N LEU A 18 6.45 3.92 -55.51
CA LEU A 18 6.51 2.76 -54.60
C LEU A 18 7.36 3.01 -53.35
N SER A 19 8.37 3.90 -53.39
CA SER A 19 9.17 4.28 -52.20
C SER A 19 8.55 5.40 -51.36
N VAL A 20 7.61 6.17 -51.92
CA VAL A 20 6.74 7.09 -51.15
C VAL A 20 5.54 6.37 -50.52
N GLN A 21 5.32 5.09 -50.86
CA GLN A 21 4.33 4.21 -50.19
C GLN A 21 4.95 3.22 -49.21
N ALA A 22 6.23 3.34 -48.88
CA ALA A 22 6.93 2.47 -47.92
C ALA A 22 7.42 3.21 -46.66
N ASP A 23 6.83 4.38 -46.36
CA ASP A 23 6.71 4.87 -44.97
C ASP A 23 5.42 4.27 -44.38
N GLU A 24 5.36 2.94 -44.36
CA GLU A 24 4.35 2.24 -43.59
C GLU A 24 4.71 2.43 -42.13
N LYS A 25 4.02 3.41 -41.54
CA LYS A 25 3.76 3.55 -40.11
C LYS A 25 4.10 2.24 -39.39
N ILE A 26 5.06 2.30 -38.46
CA ILE A 26 5.01 1.44 -37.28
C ILE A 26 3.71 1.82 -36.60
N ASN A 27 2.62 1.21 -37.10
CA ASN A 27 1.35 1.14 -36.47
C ASN A 27 1.65 0.19 -35.32
N THR A 28 2.11 0.75 -34.20
CA THR A 28 1.73 0.19 -32.92
C THR A 28 0.25 -0.06 -33.07
N GLN A 29 -0.15 -1.32 -33.23
CA GLN A 29 -1.54 -1.68 -33.09
C GLN A 29 -1.87 -1.27 -31.66
N ILE A 30 -2.35 -0.04 -31.50
CA ILE A 30 -3.18 0.35 -30.38
C ILE A 30 -4.33 -0.64 -30.53
N LYS A 31 -4.25 -1.75 -29.80
CA LYS A 31 -5.42 -2.58 -29.55
C LYS A 31 -6.52 -1.59 -29.20
N PRO A 32 -7.68 -1.60 -29.88
CA PRO A 32 -8.75 -0.67 -29.56
C PRO A 32 -8.95 -0.71 -28.05
N ASP A 33 -8.98 0.46 -27.42
CA ASP A 33 -9.09 0.57 -25.96
C ASP A 33 -10.15 -0.43 -25.48
N PRO A 34 -9.82 -1.27 -24.47
CA PRO A 34 -10.74 -2.30 -24.02
C PRO A 34 -12.09 -1.65 -23.70
N VAL A 35 -13.12 -2.01 -24.49
CA VAL A 35 -14.44 -1.42 -24.37
C VAL A 35 -15.01 -1.80 -23.00
N VAL A 36 -15.12 -0.81 -22.12
CA VAL A 36 -15.63 -1.02 -20.76
C VAL A 36 -17.11 -1.39 -20.83
N LYS A 37 -17.43 -2.64 -20.46
CA LYS A 37 -18.82 -3.14 -20.47
C LYS A 37 -19.60 -2.60 -19.28
N LEU A 38 -20.39 -1.55 -19.53
CA LEU A 38 -21.29 -0.96 -18.54
C LEU A 38 -22.69 -1.59 -18.59
N THR A 39 -23.35 -1.67 -17.44
CA THR A 39 -24.75 -2.11 -17.37
C THR A 39 -25.70 -1.04 -17.93
N VAL A 40 -26.91 -1.43 -18.31
CA VAL A 40 -27.95 -0.48 -18.76
C VAL A 40 -28.20 0.62 -17.72
N LYS A 41 -28.18 0.27 -16.42
CA LYS A 41 -28.34 1.23 -15.32
C LYS A 41 -27.19 2.23 -15.25
N GLU A 42 -25.96 1.77 -15.43
CA GLU A 42 -24.76 2.61 -15.43
C GLU A 42 -24.71 3.53 -16.65
N GLN A 43 -25.04 3.02 -17.84
CA GLN A 43 -25.12 3.82 -19.06
C GLN A 43 -26.18 4.93 -18.94
N ALA A 44 -27.37 4.60 -18.42
CA ALA A 44 -28.43 5.57 -18.16
C ALA A 44 -28.00 6.60 -17.10
N TRP A 45 -27.21 6.20 -16.11
CA TRP A 45 -26.67 7.10 -15.09
C TRP A 45 -25.67 8.08 -15.70
N LEU A 46 -24.72 7.60 -16.51
CA LEU A 46 -23.74 8.45 -17.21
C LEU A 46 -24.39 9.43 -18.18
N ALA A 47 -25.41 8.99 -18.91
CA ALA A 47 -26.16 9.86 -19.82
C ALA A 47 -26.76 11.09 -19.08
N LYS A 48 -27.11 10.93 -17.80
CA LYS A 48 -27.64 12.01 -16.93
C LYS A 48 -26.55 12.84 -16.24
N HIS A 49 -25.32 12.33 -16.12
CA HIS A 49 -24.23 12.94 -15.34
C HIS A 49 -22.95 13.08 -16.18
N LYS A 50 -23.06 13.78 -17.33
CA LYS A 50 -21.94 13.92 -18.27
C LYS A 50 -20.75 14.70 -17.72
N THR A 51 -20.97 15.63 -16.79
CA THR A 51 -19.91 16.43 -16.16
C THR A 51 -19.82 16.13 -14.67
N ILE A 52 -18.65 15.72 -14.21
CA ILE A 52 -18.40 15.32 -12.81
C ILE A 52 -17.28 16.19 -12.24
N ARG A 53 -17.49 16.79 -11.07
CA ARG A 53 -16.46 17.65 -10.44
C ARG A 53 -15.45 16.79 -9.71
N ILE A 54 -14.19 16.84 -10.14
CA ILE A 54 -13.09 16.09 -9.53
C ILE A 54 -12.12 17.03 -8.82
N ALA A 55 -11.55 16.59 -7.70
CA ALA A 55 -10.48 17.31 -7.02
C ALA A 55 -9.22 16.45 -6.87
N TYR A 56 -8.08 17.14 -6.88
CA TYR A 56 -6.73 16.61 -6.81
C TYR A 56 -5.98 17.29 -5.66
N ASP A 57 -5.20 16.52 -4.90
CA ASP A 57 -4.22 17.09 -3.98
C ASP A 57 -3.08 17.72 -4.81
N GLY A 58 -2.73 18.98 -4.57
CA GLY A 58 -1.66 19.67 -5.29
C GLY A 58 -0.26 19.47 -4.70
N SER A 59 -0.14 18.75 -3.58
CA SER A 59 1.10 18.68 -2.80
C SER A 59 1.70 17.27 -2.68
N LEU A 60 1.29 16.33 -3.54
CA LEU A 60 1.64 14.91 -3.45
C LEU A 60 2.35 14.36 -4.70
N PRO A 61 3.54 14.85 -5.06
CA PRO A 61 4.29 14.31 -6.20
C PRO A 61 4.78 12.88 -5.94
N PRO A 62 4.96 12.03 -6.96
CA PRO A 62 4.54 12.23 -8.34
C PRO A 62 3.10 11.75 -8.61
N TYR A 63 2.30 11.56 -7.56
CA TYR A 63 0.94 11.01 -7.67
C TYR A 63 -0.05 12.06 -8.19
N SER A 64 -0.10 13.21 -7.52
CA SER A 64 -0.96 14.34 -7.85
C SER A 64 -0.32 15.59 -7.28
N PHE A 65 0.07 16.52 -8.13
CA PHE A 65 0.72 17.74 -7.71
C PHE A 65 0.56 18.84 -8.73
N ILE A 66 0.87 20.06 -8.31
CA ILE A 66 0.92 21.23 -9.20
C ILE A 66 2.38 21.45 -9.61
N ASN A 67 2.63 21.51 -10.92
CA ASN A 67 3.94 21.82 -11.46
C ASN A 67 4.25 23.32 -11.43
N ASP A 68 5.47 23.70 -11.82
CA ASP A 68 5.91 25.09 -11.80
C ASP A 68 5.08 26.01 -12.73
N SER A 69 4.37 25.43 -13.70
CA SER A 69 3.44 26.15 -14.59
C SER A 69 2.03 26.30 -14.02
N GLY A 70 1.78 25.83 -12.79
CA GLY A 70 0.48 25.91 -12.14
C GLY A 70 -0.55 24.87 -12.60
N GLN A 71 -0.13 23.85 -13.34
CA GLN A 71 -1.01 22.78 -13.85
C GLN A 71 -0.93 21.52 -12.99
N PHE A 72 -2.06 20.81 -12.87
CA PHE A 72 -2.08 19.50 -12.22
C PHE A 72 -1.41 18.46 -13.11
N GLU A 73 -0.50 17.69 -12.53
CA GLU A 73 0.15 16.57 -13.16
C GLU A 73 0.42 15.44 -12.16
N GLY A 74 0.79 14.27 -12.69
CA GLY A 74 1.10 13.08 -11.91
C GLY A 74 0.31 11.85 -12.34
N ILE A 75 0.61 10.74 -11.68
CA ILE A 75 0.06 9.41 -11.97
C ILE A 75 -1.48 9.41 -11.92
N ALA A 76 -2.07 10.03 -10.90
CA ALA A 76 -3.51 10.07 -10.72
C ALA A 76 -4.21 10.84 -11.84
N ILE A 77 -3.58 11.91 -12.37
CA ILE A 77 -4.13 12.73 -13.45
C ILE A 77 -4.17 11.89 -14.73
N GLU A 78 -3.05 11.25 -15.08
CA GLU A 78 -2.94 10.43 -16.29
C GLU A 78 -3.90 9.23 -16.27
N ILE A 79 -4.06 8.59 -15.11
CA ILE A 79 -5.06 7.52 -14.94
C ILE A 79 -6.48 8.06 -15.11
N ILE A 80 -6.84 9.18 -14.47
CA ILE A 80 -8.18 9.77 -14.62
C ILE A 80 -8.46 10.19 -16.07
N ASP A 81 -7.47 10.67 -16.80
CA ASP A 81 -7.62 11.02 -18.22
C ASP A 81 -7.91 9.79 -19.09
N ILE A 82 -7.27 8.66 -18.81
CA ILE A 82 -7.60 7.39 -19.49
C ILE A 82 -9.02 6.95 -19.13
N LEU A 83 -9.41 7.03 -17.86
CA LEU A 83 -10.78 6.69 -17.43
C LEU A 83 -11.82 7.62 -18.09
N SER A 84 -11.53 8.91 -18.19
CA SER A 84 -12.34 9.93 -18.86
C SER A 84 -12.63 9.52 -20.31
N GLN A 85 -11.60 9.10 -21.05
CA GLN A 85 -11.71 8.64 -22.43
C GLN A 85 -12.49 7.33 -22.55
N ARG A 86 -12.14 6.31 -21.77
CA ARG A 86 -12.75 4.96 -21.86
C ARG A 86 -14.20 4.91 -21.41
N LEU A 87 -14.58 5.74 -20.44
CA LEU A 87 -15.93 5.78 -19.87
C LEU A 87 -16.80 6.88 -20.50
N GLY A 88 -16.22 7.78 -21.31
CA GLY A 88 -16.92 8.93 -21.88
C GLY A 88 -17.40 9.93 -20.83
N ILE A 89 -16.65 10.10 -19.74
CA ILE A 89 -16.96 11.02 -18.63
C ILE A 89 -16.19 12.32 -18.83
N LYS A 90 -16.84 13.49 -18.69
CA LYS A 90 -16.12 14.76 -18.63
C LYS A 90 -15.85 15.15 -17.18
N PHE A 91 -14.58 15.15 -16.77
CA PHE A 91 -14.21 15.68 -15.46
C PHE A 91 -13.98 17.19 -15.50
N SER A 92 -14.52 17.91 -14.51
CA SER A 92 -14.26 19.33 -14.28
C SER A 92 -13.41 19.46 -13.01
N VAL A 93 -12.20 19.99 -13.16
CA VAL A 93 -11.26 20.10 -12.03
C VAL A 93 -11.70 21.19 -11.06
N TYR A 94 -11.71 20.87 -9.77
CA TYR A 94 -11.95 21.80 -8.69
C TYR A 94 -10.68 22.63 -8.41
N PRO A 95 -10.75 23.97 -8.31
CA PRO A 95 -9.58 24.83 -8.35
C PRO A 95 -8.73 24.85 -7.07
N ASN A 96 -9.24 24.35 -5.92
CA ASN A 96 -8.49 24.35 -4.67
C ASN A 96 -7.75 23.02 -4.50
N SER A 97 -6.44 23.11 -4.30
CA SER A 97 -5.52 21.97 -4.28
C SER A 97 -5.01 21.59 -2.89
N SER A 98 -5.37 22.36 -1.85
CA SER A 98 -4.98 22.05 -0.48
C SER A 98 -5.87 20.96 0.11
N TRP A 99 -5.26 19.89 0.64
CA TRP A 99 -5.97 18.76 1.25
C TRP A 99 -7.10 19.16 2.20
N ASN A 100 -6.84 20.07 3.14
CA ASN A 100 -7.82 20.49 4.15
C ASN A 100 -9.06 21.18 3.53
N ASN A 101 -8.85 21.96 2.48
CA ASN A 101 -9.94 22.66 1.79
C ASN A 101 -10.69 21.70 0.88
N LEU A 102 -9.97 20.82 0.19
CA LEU A 102 -10.52 19.79 -0.68
C LEU A 102 -11.43 18.84 0.11
N TYR A 103 -10.97 18.33 1.25
CA TYR A 103 -11.77 17.42 2.08
C TYR A 103 -13.08 18.07 2.53
N LYS A 104 -13.02 19.33 3.01
CA LYS A 104 -14.21 20.11 3.37
C LYS A 104 -15.13 20.39 2.19
N ALA A 105 -14.58 20.65 1.01
CA ALA A 105 -15.37 20.88 -0.20
C ALA A 105 -16.08 19.59 -0.64
N ALA A 106 -15.40 18.45 -0.57
CA ALA A 106 -15.94 17.14 -0.87
C ALA A 106 -17.03 16.72 0.12
N SER A 107 -16.81 16.88 1.43
CA SER A 107 -17.84 16.58 2.44
C SER A 107 -19.09 17.44 2.29
N ASN A 108 -18.93 18.68 1.81
CA ASN A 108 -20.02 19.61 1.50
C ASN A 108 -20.57 19.49 0.07
N ARG A 109 -20.24 18.42 -0.67
CA ARG A 109 -20.75 18.13 -2.03
C ARG A 109 -20.44 19.21 -3.07
N LYS A 110 -19.42 20.05 -2.85
CA LYS A 110 -18.87 20.96 -3.86
C LYS A 110 -17.95 20.24 -4.85
N VAL A 111 -17.46 19.08 -4.45
CA VAL A 111 -16.69 18.12 -5.25
C VAL A 111 -17.44 16.79 -5.24
N ASP A 112 -17.52 16.13 -6.39
CA ASP A 112 -18.21 14.84 -6.52
C ASP A 112 -17.25 13.65 -6.37
N VAL A 113 -16.01 13.83 -6.82
CA VAL A 113 -14.95 12.82 -6.84
C VAL A 113 -13.64 13.40 -6.30
N VAL A 114 -12.93 12.66 -5.45
CA VAL A 114 -11.55 12.94 -5.06
C VAL A 114 -10.66 11.83 -5.59
N ALA A 115 -9.68 12.18 -6.43
CA ALA A 115 -8.87 11.20 -7.14
C ALA A 115 -7.95 10.40 -6.22
N THR A 116 -7.44 11.02 -5.16
CA THR A 116 -6.50 10.40 -4.21
C THR A 116 -7.02 10.58 -2.79
N MET A 117 -7.79 9.60 -2.31
CA MET A 117 -8.19 9.55 -0.91
C MET A 117 -8.05 8.14 -0.33
N VAL A 118 -7.24 8.02 0.72
CA VAL A 118 -7.14 6.81 1.53
C VAL A 118 -8.51 6.45 2.11
N ASP A 119 -8.96 5.21 1.86
CA ASP A 119 -10.18 4.67 2.42
C ASP A 119 -10.02 4.39 3.92
N ARG A 120 -10.85 5.05 4.73
CA ARG A 120 -10.85 4.91 6.18
C ARG A 120 -12.27 4.87 6.74
N PRO A 121 -12.50 4.19 7.88
CA PRO A 121 -13.82 4.08 8.49
C PRO A 121 -14.55 5.43 8.67
N GLU A 122 -13.85 6.47 9.12
CA GLU A 122 -14.43 7.80 9.34
C GLU A 122 -14.83 8.52 8.05
N ARG A 123 -14.18 8.22 6.92
CA ARG A 123 -14.45 8.83 5.62
C ARG A 123 -15.59 8.10 4.89
N ARG A 124 -15.79 6.80 5.17
CA ARG A 124 -16.91 6.00 4.65
C ARG A 124 -18.29 6.51 5.07
N LEU A 125 -18.36 7.41 6.05
CA LEU A 125 -19.55 8.16 6.42
C LEU A 125 -20.02 9.11 5.29
N TRP A 126 -19.07 9.70 4.56
CA TRP A 126 -19.32 10.74 3.54
C TRP A 126 -19.08 10.26 2.11
N PHE A 127 -18.31 9.18 1.95
CA PHE A 127 -17.84 8.71 0.64
C PHE A 127 -18.01 7.19 0.47
N ASN A 128 -18.06 6.78 -0.79
CA ASN A 128 -17.83 5.41 -1.25
C ASN A 128 -16.49 5.38 -1.99
N PHE A 129 -15.82 4.23 -1.96
CA PHE A 129 -14.46 4.09 -2.47
C PHE A 129 -14.39 2.99 -3.52
N THR A 130 -13.55 3.21 -4.52
CA THR A 130 -13.00 2.15 -5.37
C THR A 130 -11.96 1.34 -4.60
N GLU A 131 -11.57 0.18 -5.13
CA GLU A 131 -10.36 -0.50 -4.67
C GLU A 131 -9.14 0.42 -4.84
N PRO A 132 -8.15 0.34 -3.93
CA PRO A 132 -6.97 1.19 -4.04
C PRO A 132 -6.23 0.93 -5.36
N TYR A 133 -5.93 2.00 -6.09
CA TYR A 133 -5.25 1.92 -7.39
C TYR A 133 -3.83 2.50 -7.34
N LEU A 134 -3.47 3.18 -6.24
CA LEU A 134 -2.09 3.62 -5.97
C LEU A 134 -1.64 3.11 -4.62
N THR A 135 -0.56 2.34 -4.59
CA THR A 135 0.04 1.84 -3.36
C THR A 135 1.13 2.78 -2.87
N LYS A 136 1.14 3.11 -1.58
CA LYS A 136 2.13 4.02 -0.99
C LYS A 136 2.79 3.41 0.24
N SER A 137 4.11 3.49 0.29
CA SER A 137 4.92 3.14 1.46
C SER A 137 5.57 4.40 2.04
N LEU A 138 5.45 4.57 3.36
CA LEU A 138 6.12 5.61 4.12
C LEU A 138 7.54 5.17 4.44
N VAL A 139 8.48 6.08 4.26
CA VAL A 139 9.91 5.85 4.45
C VAL A 139 10.53 6.97 5.26
N ILE A 140 11.67 6.65 5.83
CA ILE A 140 12.52 7.56 6.59
C ILE A 140 13.69 7.93 5.70
N MET A 141 13.82 9.22 5.41
CA MET A 141 14.96 9.77 4.70
C MET A 141 15.88 10.47 5.68
N THR A 142 17.17 10.20 5.57
CA THR A 142 18.22 10.85 6.35
C THR A 142 19.29 11.39 5.41
N ARG A 143 20.27 12.12 5.95
CA ARG A 143 21.47 12.43 5.18
C ARG A 143 22.35 11.19 5.01
N GLN A 144 23.16 11.15 3.96
CA GLN A 144 24.12 10.07 3.69
C GLN A 144 25.07 9.80 4.87
N ASP A 145 25.51 10.85 5.56
CA ASP A 145 26.41 10.80 6.72
C ASP A 145 25.73 10.39 8.05
N ASN A 146 24.40 10.20 8.06
CA ASN A 146 23.65 9.86 9.26
C ASN A 146 23.52 8.33 9.41
N ASP A 147 24.32 7.75 10.29
CA ASP A 147 24.27 6.31 10.63
C ASP A 147 23.50 6.01 11.92
N SER A 148 22.95 7.04 12.55
CA SER A 148 22.25 6.91 13.83
C SER A 148 20.79 6.46 13.69
N ILE A 149 20.25 6.43 12.47
CA ILE A 149 18.87 6.06 12.17
C ILE A 149 18.89 4.98 11.09
N LYS A 150 18.59 3.74 11.49
CA LYS A 150 18.56 2.56 10.60
C LYS A 150 17.20 1.85 10.61
N THR A 151 16.37 2.17 11.59
CA THR A 151 15.04 1.59 11.79
C THR A 151 14.06 2.68 12.21
N ARG A 152 12.75 2.41 12.15
CA ARG A 152 11.73 3.34 12.65
C ARG A 152 11.89 3.69 14.13
N ASN A 153 12.43 2.79 14.94
CA ASN A 153 12.59 2.98 16.39
C ASN A 153 13.68 4.01 16.73
N ASP A 154 14.61 4.25 15.82
CA ASP A 154 15.73 5.18 16.00
C ASP A 154 15.31 6.65 15.86
N LEU A 155 14.05 6.91 15.49
CA LEU A 155 13.49 8.26 15.45
C LEU A 155 13.35 8.88 16.85
N LYS A 156 13.36 8.08 17.93
CA LYS A 156 13.21 8.58 19.31
C LYS A 156 14.21 9.70 19.60
N LYS A 157 13.71 10.83 20.12
CA LYS A 157 14.50 12.05 20.44
C LYS A 157 15.14 12.76 19.25
N LYS A 158 14.90 12.31 18.01
CA LYS A 158 15.38 12.96 16.78
C LYS A 158 14.46 14.09 16.35
N THR A 159 15.01 15.02 15.58
CA THR A 159 14.26 16.07 14.90
C THR A 159 13.72 15.51 13.58
N VAL A 160 12.40 15.40 13.46
CA VAL A 160 11.76 14.71 12.33
C VAL A 160 10.92 15.68 11.52
N ALA A 161 11.25 15.86 10.25
CA ALA A 161 10.49 16.68 9.31
C ALA A 161 9.16 16.01 8.93
N LEU A 162 8.04 16.71 9.15
CA LEU A 162 6.67 16.23 8.91
C LEU A 162 5.87 17.28 8.14
N VAL A 163 5.09 16.86 7.14
CA VAL A 163 4.27 17.78 6.35
C VAL A 163 2.98 18.12 7.09
N LYS A 164 2.68 19.42 7.23
CA LYS A 164 1.47 19.90 7.91
C LYS A 164 0.21 19.40 7.21
N GLY A 165 -0.77 18.95 8.01
CA GLY A 165 -2.08 18.52 7.51
C GLY A 165 -2.11 17.10 6.92
N TYR A 166 -0.95 16.44 6.78
CA TYR A 166 -0.91 15.02 6.42
C TYR A 166 -1.05 14.14 7.66
N GLN A 167 -2.00 13.21 7.60
CA GLN A 167 -2.40 12.36 8.73
C GLN A 167 -1.27 11.47 9.26
N TYR A 168 -0.29 11.09 8.43
CA TYR A 168 0.86 10.30 8.89
C TYR A 168 1.71 11.07 9.90
N GLY A 169 1.70 12.40 9.89
CA GLY A 169 2.41 13.21 10.88
C GLY A 169 1.90 12.98 12.30
N ASP A 170 0.57 12.87 12.46
CA ASP A 170 -0.06 12.58 13.75
C ASP A 170 0.27 11.15 14.23
N ILE A 171 0.30 10.19 13.31
CA ILE A 171 0.71 8.81 13.58
C ILE A 171 2.16 8.77 14.07
N VAL A 172 3.08 9.42 13.35
CA VAL A 172 4.50 9.47 13.73
C VAL A 172 4.70 10.08 15.12
N LYS A 173 3.97 11.16 15.42
CA LYS A 173 4.02 11.82 16.73
C LYS A 173 3.43 10.96 17.85
N ARG A 174 2.35 10.23 17.59
CA ARG A 174 1.72 9.33 18.56
C ARG A 174 2.60 8.11 18.84
N ASP A 175 3.14 7.50 17.79
CA ASP A 175 3.99 6.31 17.89
C ASP A 175 5.33 6.65 18.56
N PHE A 176 5.84 7.87 18.37
CA PHE A 176 7.08 8.35 18.97
C PHE A 176 6.91 9.75 19.61
N PRO A 177 6.32 9.85 20.82
CA PRO A 177 6.07 11.14 21.47
C PRO A 177 7.34 11.94 21.81
N SER A 178 8.51 11.27 21.83
CA SER A 178 9.79 11.89 22.14
C SER A 178 10.48 12.57 20.95
N ILE A 179 9.94 12.47 19.73
CA ILE A 179 10.50 13.19 18.58
C ILE A 179 10.34 14.71 18.75
N LYS A 180 11.22 15.47 18.11
CA LYS A 180 11.06 16.92 17.93
C LYS A 180 10.49 17.17 16.52
N PRO A 181 9.16 17.40 16.36
CA PRO A 181 8.58 17.55 15.03
C PRO A 181 9.03 18.87 14.39
N TYR A 182 9.54 18.79 13.16
CA TYR A 182 9.90 19.93 12.30
C TYR A 182 8.85 20.07 11.19
N TYR A 183 7.84 20.91 11.39
CA TYR A 183 6.71 20.99 10.47
C TYR A 183 7.01 21.80 9.20
N VAL A 184 6.78 21.19 8.04
CA VAL A 184 6.97 21.79 6.71
C VAL A 184 5.66 21.84 5.93
N ASN A 185 5.59 22.69 4.90
CA ASN A 185 4.38 22.83 4.07
C ASN A 185 4.34 21.85 2.89
N THR A 186 5.48 21.30 2.46
CA THR A 186 5.59 20.38 1.32
C THR A 186 6.61 19.27 1.61
N MET A 187 6.49 18.12 0.95
CA MET A 187 7.46 17.02 1.08
C MET A 187 8.87 17.44 0.63
N LEU A 188 8.96 18.26 -0.42
CA LEU A 188 10.22 18.86 -0.87
C LEU A 188 10.90 19.67 0.25
N ASN A 189 10.14 20.50 0.98
CA ASN A 189 10.69 21.27 2.09
C ASN A 189 11.14 20.36 3.25
N GLY A 190 10.51 19.20 3.42
CA GLY A 190 10.93 18.17 4.37
C GLY A 190 12.28 17.57 4.00
N LEU A 191 12.45 17.16 2.74
CA LEU A 191 13.73 16.66 2.22
C LEU A 191 14.83 17.73 2.31
N LYS A 192 14.53 18.98 1.92
CA LYS A 192 15.45 20.12 2.07
C LYS A 192 15.84 20.39 3.52
N ALA A 193 14.93 20.19 4.48
CA ALA A 193 15.24 20.36 5.90
C ALA A 193 16.28 19.34 6.36
N VAL A 194 16.19 18.10 5.90
CA VAL A 194 17.18 17.05 6.21
C VAL A 194 18.50 17.32 5.49
N ALA A 195 18.45 17.63 4.20
CA ALA A 195 19.64 17.91 3.38
C ALA A 195 20.48 19.05 3.97
N ASN A 196 19.83 20.07 4.54
CA ASN A 196 20.48 21.22 5.18
C ASN A 196 20.75 21.03 6.68
N GLY A 197 20.51 19.84 7.24
CA GLY A 197 20.76 19.55 8.66
C GLY A 197 19.84 20.24 9.67
N LYS A 198 18.69 20.77 9.22
CA LYS A 198 17.66 21.33 10.11
C LYS A 198 16.79 20.25 10.76
N ALA A 199 16.74 19.06 10.16
CA ALA A 199 16.11 17.87 10.72
C ALA A 199 17.05 16.67 10.56
N ASP A 200 16.97 15.73 11.49
CA ASP A 200 17.75 14.49 11.46
C ASP A 200 17.18 13.48 10.45
N ALA A 201 15.86 13.51 10.26
CA ALA A 201 15.14 12.66 9.33
C ALA A 201 13.88 13.34 8.77
N ALA A 202 13.37 12.87 7.64
CA ALA A 202 12.07 13.21 7.09
C ALA A 202 11.23 11.92 6.93
N VAL A 203 9.96 11.98 7.29
CA VAL A 203 9.00 10.89 7.01
C VAL A 203 8.10 11.32 5.85
N THR A 204 8.10 10.52 4.80
CA THR A 204 7.53 10.86 3.48
C THR A 204 7.31 9.58 2.66
N PHE A 205 6.74 9.65 1.46
CA PHE A 205 6.46 8.48 0.62
C PHE A 205 7.63 8.12 -0.30
N MET A 206 7.89 6.82 -0.49
CA MET A 206 9.03 6.32 -1.29
C MET A 206 9.07 6.91 -2.71
N ALA A 207 7.96 6.81 -3.47
CA ALA A 207 7.92 7.32 -4.83
C ALA A 207 8.08 8.84 -4.90
N THR A 208 7.54 9.57 -3.92
CA THR A 208 7.75 11.02 -3.77
C THR A 208 9.22 11.35 -3.60
N ASN A 209 9.93 10.56 -2.80
CA ASN A 209 11.35 10.80 -2.57
C ASN A 209 12.19 10.49 -3.78
N ASN A 210 11.90 9.41 -4.51
CA ASN A 210 12.62 9.10 -5.75
C ASN A 210 12.44 10.24 -6.75
N TYR A 211 11.19 10.63 -7.00
CA TYR A 211 10.87 11.74 -7.90
C TYR A 211 11.58 13.04 -7.51
N LEU A 212 11.44 13.47 -6.25
CA LEU A 212 12.00 14.75 -5.79
C LEU A 212 13.53 14.72 -5.69
N GLN A 213 14.15 13.59 -5.32
CA GLN A 213 15.62 13.50 -5.31
C GLN A 213 16.18 13.55 -6.72
N THR A 214 15.53 12.92 -7.70
CA THR A 214 15.94 12.99 -9.11
C THR A 214 15.78 14.39 -9.66
N ILE A 215 14.59 15.00 -9.55
CA ILE A 215 14.31 16.32 -10.14
C ILE A 215 15.13 17.45 -9.51
N TYR A 216 15.41 17.37 -8.21
CA TYR A 216 16.17 18.40 -7.49
C TYR A 216 17.62 18.01 -7.17
N VAL A 217 18.11 16.90 -7.75
CA VAL A 217 19.50 16.43 -7.66
C VAL A 217 20.00 16.40 -6.20
N MET A 218 19.24 15.77 -5.30
CA MET A 218 19.55 15.70 -3.87
C MET A 218 20.35 14.45 -3.51
N GLU A 219 21.62 14.40 -3.91
CA GLU A 219 22.49 13.23 -3.71
C GLU A 219 22.88 12.98 -2.24
N ASN A 220 22.81 14.02 -1.40
CA ASN A 220 23.22 13.94 0.01
C ASN A 220 22.18 13.30 0.93
N LEU A 221 21.09 12.77 0.38
CA LEU A 221 20.04 12.05 1.12
C LEU A 221 20.11 10.55 0.84
N LYS A 222 19.73 9.74 1.83
CA LYS A 222 19.57 8.29 1.69
C LYS A 222 18.24 7.81 2.26
N PHE A 223 17.74 6.73 1.67
CA PHE A 223 16.74 5.90 2.30
C PHE A 223 17.36 5.21 3.52
N ALA A 224 16.79 5.46 4.70
CA ALA A 224 17.26 4.86 5.94
C ALA A 224 16.47 3.59 6.30
N ALA A 225 15.14 3.67 6.26
CA ALA A 225 14.25 2.56 6.57
C ALA A 225 12.82 2.81 6.06
N PHE A 226 12.02 1.74 5.98
CA PHE A 226 10.57 1.90 5.93
C PHE A 226 10.06 2.37 7.28
N TYR A 227 9.20 3.38 7.28
CA TYR A 227 8.39 3.71 8.44
C TYR A 227 7.18 2.77 8.51
N ASP A 228 6.53 2.57 7.36
CA ASP A 228 5.35 1.73 7.22
C ASP A 228 5.13 1.35 5.74
N ARG A 229 4.81 0.09 5.45
CA ARG A 229 4.69 -0.44 4.08
C ARG A 229 3.22 -0.51 3.67
N ASN A 230 2.90 -0.07 2.46
CA ASN A 230 1.55 -0.18 1.87
C ASN A 230 0.43 0.36 2.77
N SER A 231 0.70 1.40 3.55
CA SER A 231 -0.15 1.84 4.66
C SER A 231 -1.02 3.06 4.37
N ALA A 232 -0.89 3.62 3.18
CA ALA A 232 -1.63 4.79 2.74
C ALA A 232 -2.08 4.66 1.28
N ASN A 233 -2.58 3.49 0.88
CA ASN A 233 -3.00 3.26 -0.50
C ASN A 233 -4.18 4.19 -0.85
N GLU A 234 -4.13 4.80 -2.02
CA GLU A 234 -5.14 5.78 -2.47
C GLU A 234 -6.19 5.09 -3.33
N SER A 235 -7.45 5.39 -3.02
CA SER A 235 -8.61 5.06 -3.84
C SER A 235 -9.18 6.33 -4.46
N ILE A 236 -10.01 6.14 -5.49
CA ILE A 236 -10.94 7.19 -5.93
C ILE A 236 -12.12 7.21 -4.97
N ALA A 237 -12.34 8.34 -4.30
CA ALA A 237 -13.48 8.56 -3.42
C ALA A 237 -14.60 9.29 -4.15
N VAL A 238 -15.81 8.78 -4.03
CA VAL A 238 -17.03 9.34 -4.61
C VAL A 238 -17.99 9.68 -3.50
N ARG A 239 -18.73 10.78 -3.63
CA ARG A 239 -19.83 11.12 -2.70
C ARG A 239 -20.77 9.94 -2.40
N LYS A 240 -21.20 9.82 -1.15
CA LYS A 240 -21.93 8.64 -0.64
C LYS A 240 -23.19 8.28 -1.41
N ASP A 241 -23.90 9.27 -1.95
CA ASP A 241 -25.16 9.11 -2.66
C ASP A 241 -25.00 8.68 -4.12
N TRP A 242 -23.76 8.55 -4.64
CA TRP A 242 -23.48 8.09 -6.01
C TRP A 242 -22.70 6.74 -6.04
N PRO A 243 -23.24 5.64 -5.47
CA PRO A 243 -22.57 4.34 -5.49
C PRO A 243 -22.43 3.76 -6.91
N ILE A 244 -23.32 4.12 -7.84
CA ILE A 244 -23.25 3.69 -9.25
C ILE A 244 -21.95 4.20 -9.90
N LEU A 245 -21.54 5.43 -9.61
CA LEU A 245 -20.31 5.98 -10.16
C LEU A 245 -19.06 5.24 -9.66
N VAL A 246 -19.06 4.73 -8.42
CA VAL A 246 -17.96 3.87 -7.93
C VAL A 246 -17.85 2.61 -8.78
N SER A 247 -18.98 1.95 -9.07
CA SER A 247 -18.98 0.74 -9.91
C SER A 247 -18.47 1.03 -11.33
N ILE A 248 -18.86 2.16 -11.91
CA ILE A 248 -18.39 2.61 -13.24
C ILE A 248 -16.88 2.85 -13.21
N LEU A 249 -16.39 3.61 -12.23
CA LEU A 249 -14.97 3.92 -12.10
C LEU A 249 -14.15 2.68 -11.82
N GLN A 250 -14.65 1.73 -11.02
CA GLN A 250 -14.00 0.45 -10.77
C GLN A 250 -13.87 -0.36 -12.06
N LYS A 251 -14.91 -0.41 -12.91
CA LYS A 251 -14.82 -1.08 -14.22
C LYS A 251 -13.82 -0.40 -15.15
N GLY A 252 -13.73 0.93 -15.07
CA GLY A 252 -12.70 1.70 -15.75
C GLY A 252 -11.29 1.31 -15.27
N LEU A 253 -11.06 1.28 -13.95
CA LEU A 253 -9.79 0.87 -13.36
C LEU A 253 -9.43 -0.56 -13.77
N ASN A 254 -10.36 -1.50 -13.69
CA ASN A 254 -10.16 -2.90 -14.09
C ASN A 254 -9.87 -3.08 -15.59
N SER A 255 -10.10 -2.05 -16.41
CA SER A 255 -9.75 -2.08 -17.84
C SER A 255 -8.29 -1.72 -18.10
N LEU A 256 -7.60 -1.11 -17.13
CA LEU A 256 -6.18 -0.76 -17.25
C LEU A 256 -5.36 -2.04 -17.20
N SER A 257 -4.54 -2.26 -18.23
CA SER A 257 -3.59 -3.37 -18.23
C SER A 257 -2.41 -3.07 -17.28
N GLU A 258 -1.75 -4.13 -16.81
CA GLU A 258 -0.55 -4.00 -15.99
C GLU A 258 0.55 -3.22 -16.71
N GLU A 259 0.73 -3.42 -18.01
CA GLU A 259 1.70 -2.68 -18.85
C GLU A 259 1.42 -1.17 -18.85
N GLU A 260 0.15 -0.77 -18.95
CA GLU A 260 -0.23 0.64 -18.91
C GLU A 260 0.07 1.26 -17.55
N ILE A 261 -0.31 0.57 -16.46
CA ILE A 261 -0.05 1.03 -15.10
C ILE A 261 1.46 1.15 -14.85
N GLN A 262 2.24 0.14 -15.25
CA GLN A 262 3.69 0.13 -15.11
C GLN A 262 4.33 1.27 -15.91
N ARG A 263 3.89 1.52 -17.15
CA ARG A 263 4.41 2.61 -17.98
C ARG A 263 4.15 3.98 -17.36
N ILE A 264 2.92 4.22 -16.89
CA ILE A 264 2.57 5.49 -16.21
C ILE A 264 3.42 5.64 -14.94
N PHE A 265 3.50 4.60 -14.13
CA PHE A 265 4.27 4.64 -12.89
C PHE A 265 5.77 4.87 -13.15
N ALA A 266 6.37 4.17 -14.12
CA ALA A 266 7.78 4.31 -14.46
C ALA A 266 8.13 5.72 -14.93
N LYS A 267 7.31 6.31 -15.81
CA LYS A 267 7.45 7.69 -16.29
C LYS A 267 7.55 8.70 -15.15
N TRP A 268 6.73 8.54 -14.12
CA TRP A 268 6.59 9.50 -13.04
C TRP A 268 7.54 9.23 -11.86
N VAL A 269 7.94 7.98 -11.62
CA VAL A 269 8.79 7.61 -10.47
C VAL A 269 10.27 7.60 -10.81
N PHE A 270 10.61 7.36 -12.08
CA PHE A 270 11.98 7.36 -12.60
C PHE A 270 12.10 8.28 -13.83
N PRO A 271 12.00 9.61 -13.66
CA PRO A 271 12.16 10.53 -14.79
C PRO A 271 13.59 10.40 -15.33
N ILE A 272 13.72 9.99 -16.60
CA ILE A 272 15.00 9.96 -17.33
C ILE A 272 15.26 11.40 -17.81
N GLU A 273 16.48 11.91 -17.64
CA GLU A 273 16.87 13.22 -18.20
C GLU A 273 16.72 13.22 -19.74
N PRO A 274 16.16 14.29 -20.35
CA PRO A 274 16.15 14.42 -21.80
C PRO A 274 17.57 14.64 -22.31
N GLU A 275 18.02 13.81 -23.25
CA GLU A 275 19.25 14.06 -24.04
C GLU A 275 19.16 15.43 -24.74
N GLU A 276 20.16 16.28 -24.52
CA GLU A 276 20.31 17.56 -25.23
C GLU A 276 20.52 17.30 -26.74
N LYS A 277 19.62 17.85 -27.57
CA LYS A 277 19.80 17.89 -29.03
C LYS A 277 20.95 18.83 -29.38
N HIS A 278 22.10 18.27 -29.72
CA HIS A 278 23.16 19.00 -30.40
C HIS A 278 22.69 19.50 -31.77
N VAL A 279 22.63 20.82 -31.93
CA VAL A 279 22.47 21.49 -33.22
C VAL A 279 23.86 21.57 -33.86
N SER A 280 24.09 20.80 -34.92
CA SER A 280 25.28 20.91 -35.76
C SER A 280 25.13 22.07 -36.73
N SER A 281 25.95 23.11 -36.54
CA SER A 281 26.20 24.16 -37.53
C SER A 281 27.30 23.69 -38.49
N ASP A 282 27.07 23.73 -39.80
CA ASP A 282 28.14 23.81 -40.79
C ASP A 282 27.64 24.52 -42.06
N THR A 283 28.30 25.62 -42.41
CA THR A 283 28.23 26.29 -43.71
C THR A 283 29.63 26.65 -44.13
N TYR A 284 30.07 26.18 -45.31
CA TYR A 284 31.06 26.86 -46.15
C TYR A 284 30.82 26.46 -47.63
N PRO A 285 30.99 27.38 -48.61
CA PRO A 285 30.75 27.10 -50.03
C PRO A 285 32.04 26.81 -50.82
N ASP A 286 31.92 25.95 -51.84
CA ASP A 286 32.95 25.71 -52.86
C ASP A 286 32.83 26.72 -54.02
N ASN A 287 33.98 27.20 -54.50
CA ASN A 287 34.14 27.92 -55.76
C ASN A 287 35.28 27.26 -56.55
N VAL A 288 35.00 26.74 -57.76
CA VAL A 288 36.01 26.49 -58.81
C VAL A 288 35.40 26.79 -60.19
N PRO A 289 36.09 27.51 -61.11
CA PRO A 289 35.56 27.88 -62.42
C PRO A 289 35.93 26.92 -63.55
N SER A 290 35.12 26.96 -64.61
CA SER A 290 35.23 26.27 -65.91
C SER A 290 36.09 27.01 -66.94
N MET A 291 36.69 26.29 -67.92
CA MET A 291 36.75 26.60 -69.39
C MET A 291 37.80 25.70 -70.13
N PRO A 292 37.82 25.58 -71.49
CA PRO A 292 37.68 24.31 -72.18
C PRO A 292 38.84 23.93 -73.13
N THR A 293 38.61 22.81 -73.82
CA THR A 293 39.37 22.14 -74.90
C THR A 293 39.61 22.98 -76.15
N ASP A 294 40.74 22.75 -76.83
CA ASP A 294 40.79 22.81 -78.30
C ASP A 294 41.81 21.83 -78.91
N ASN A 295 41.47 21.35 -80.11
CA ASN A 295 42.12 20.29 -80.88
C ASN A 295 42.78 20.90 -82.13
N SER A 296 43.92 20.36 -82.57
CA SER A 296 44.17 19.98 -83.98
C SER A 296 45.65 19.64 -84.23
N LEU A 297 45.91 18.56 -84.96
CA LEU A 297 46.50 18.60 -86.31
C LEU A 297 46.73 17.18 -86.88
N ILE A 298 46.87 17.12 -88.20
CA ILE A 298 46.49 16.05 -89.12
C ILE A 298 47.70 15.25 -89.65
N ASN A 299 47.46 13.95 -89.90
CA ASN A 299 48.04 12.94 -90.82
C ASN A 299 49.41 13.15 -91.50
N GLN A 300 50.20 12.05 -91.59
CA GLN A 300 50.75 11.54 -92.86
C GLN A 300 51.28 10.09 -92.75
N TYR A 301 51.22 9.33 -93.85
CA TYR A 301 51.77 7.98 -94.14
C TYR A 301 50.86 6.75 -93.90
N PHE A 302 50.16 6.38 -94.97
CA PHE A 302 49.50 5.08 -95.14
C PHE A 302 50.39 4.11 -95.95
N GLY A 303 50.40 2.84 -95.52
CA GLY A 303 50.27 1.71 -96.43
C GLY A 303 51.54 1.07 -97.01
N LYS A 304 52.15 0.15 -96.24
CA LYS A 304 52.56 -1.20 -96.74
C LYS A 304 53.07 -2.17 -95.66
N ALA A 305 53.27 -1.74 -94.41
CA ALA A 305 53.48 -2.62 -93.23
C ALA A 305 52.37 -2.48 -92.15
N VAL A 306 51.33 -1.72 -92.47
CA VAL A 306 50.40 -1.16 -91.48
C VAL A 306 49.29 -2.14 -91.11
N VAL A 307 48.85 -3.04 -91.99
CA VAL A 307 47.70 -3.92 -91.69
C VAL A 307 48.02 -4.99 -90.63
N PRO A 308 49.12 -5.77 -90.71
CA PRO A 308 49.45 -6.74 -89.64
C PRO A 308 49.79 -6.04 -88.33
N SER A 309 50.49 -4.90 -88.41
CA SER A 309 50.84 -4.07 -87.26
C SER A 309 49.60 -3.48 -86.60
N LEU A 310 48.61 -3.00 -87.37
CA LEU A 310 47.32 -2.53 -86.85
C LEU A 310 46.50 -3.66 -86.26
N ILE A 311 46.54 -4.88 -86.82
CA ILE A 311 45.86 -6.04 -86.22
C ILE A 311 46.50 -6.39 -84.88
N ILE A 312 47.83 -6.48 -84.80
CA ILE A 312 48.55 -6.74 -83.56
C ILE A 312 48.32 -5.62 -82.55
N ILE A 313 48.40 -4.36 -82.96
CA ILE A 313 48.12 -3.19 -82.11
C ILE A 313 46.65 -3.20 -81.65
N SER A 314 45.70 -3.56 -82.53
CA SER A 314 44.28 -3.65 -82.16
C SER A 314 44.00 -4.78 -81.19
N ALA A 315 44.65 -5.93 -81.35
CA ALA A 315 44.58 -7.06 -80.42
C ALA A 315 45.23 -6.72 -79.08
N LEU A 316 46.37 -6.00 -79.09
CA LEU A 316 47.06 -5.54 -77.90
C LEU A 316 46.24 -4.47 -77.16
N LEU A 317 45.61 -3.53 -77.88
CA LEU A 317 44.71 -2.53 -77.33
C LEU A 317 43.43 -3.17 -76.78
N ALA A 318 42.87 -4.18 -77.46
CA ALA A 318 41.73 -4.94 -76.96
C ALA A 318 42.09 -5.72 -75.69
N TRP A 319 43.28 -6.31 -75.63
CA TRP A 319 43.79 -7.00 -74.44
C TRP A 319 44.08 -6.03 -73.29
N LEU A 320 44.69 -4.88 -73.56
CA LEU A 320 44.92 -3.82 -72.56
C LEU A 320 43.59 -3.23 -72.05
N PHE A 321 42.61 -3.04 -72.93
CA PHE A 321 41.28 -2.57 -72.56
C PHE A 321 40.52 -3.61 -71.73
N HIS A 322 40.57 -4.89 -72.13
CA HIS A 322 40.02 -5.99 -71.35
C HIS A 322 40.69 -6.10 -69.98
N SER A 323 42.03 -6.06 -69.93
CA SER A 323 42.81 -6.06 -68.69
C SER A 323 42.50 -4.86 -67.80
N HIS A 324 42.32 -3.67 -68.38
CA HIS A 324 41.93 -2.48 -67.63
C HIS A 324 40.51 -2.59 -67.06
N ILE A 325 39.56 -3.17 -67.83
CA ILE A 325 38.21 -3.46 -67.33
C ILE A 325 38.25 -4.49 -66.19
N GLN A 326 39.04 -5.56 -66.33
CA GLN A 326 39.18 -6.58 -65.28
C GLN A 326 39.84 -5.99 -64.03
N ASN A 327 40.88 -5.18 -64.16
CA ASN A 327 41.51 -4.49 -63.05
C ASN A 327 40.54 -3.52 -62.36
N ARG A 328 39.71 -2.80 -63.11
CA ARG A 328 38.64 -1.96 -62.52
C ARG A 328 37.63 -2.80 -61.73
N LYS A 329 37.21 -3.96 -62.25
CA LYS A 329 36.31 -4.89 -61.53
C LYS A 329 36.94 -5.43 -60.26
N ILE A 330 38.22 -5.83 -60.29
CA ILE A 330 38.96 -6.31 -59.12
C ILE A 330 39.11 -5.20 -58.07
N ILE A 331 39.45 -3.97 -58.49
CA ILE A 331 39.55 -2.82 -57.58
C ILE A 331 38.19 -2.51 -56.94
N GLN A 332 37.10 -2.57 -57.71
CA GLN A 332 35.74 -2.41 -57.16
C GLN A 332 35.38 -3.53 -56.18
N SER A 333 35.69 -4.79 -56.51
CA SER A 333 35.46 -5.93 -55.62
C SER A 333 36.27 -5.81 -54.32
N ASN A 334 37.55 -5.41 -54.41
CA ASN A 334 38.40 -5.22 -53.23
C ASN A 334 37.90 -4.07 -52.33
N LYS A 335 37.41 -2.97 -52.94
CA LYS A 335 36.75 -1.89 -52.19
C LYS A 335 35.49 -2.38 -51.48
N GLN A 336 34.68 -3.20 -52.16
CA GLN A 336 33.46 -3.76 -51.57
C GLN A 336 33.76 -4.71 -50.41
N VAL A 337 34.80 -5.54 -50.54
CA VAL A 337 35.25 -6.43 -49.45
C VAL A 337 35.77 -5.64 -48.25
N LEU A 338 36.54 -4.57 -48.47
CA LEU A 338 37.01 -3.66 -47.41
C LEU A 338 35.85 -3.01 -46.65
N ILE A 339 34.84 -2.51 -47.36
CA ILE A 339 33.63 -1.93 -46.75
C ILE A 339 32.86 -2.99 -45.97
N THR A 340 32.69 -4.18 -46.55
CA THR A 340 31.97 -5.29 -45.90
C THR A 340 32.69 -5.75 -44.62
N ASN A 341 34.02 -5.86 -44.64
CA ASN A 341 34.81 -6.19 -43.46
C ASN A 341 34.71 -5.12 -42.38
N SER A 342 34.73 -3.84 -42.76
CA SER A 342 34.53 -2.72 -41.82
C SER A 342 33.13 -2.78 -41.18
N ASN A 343 32.09 -3.07 -41.96
CA ASN A 343 30.73 -3.20 -41.46
C ASN A 343 30.57 -4.43 -40.55
N LEU A 344 31.20 -5.56 -40.88
CA LEU A 344 31.21 -6.75 -40.02
C LEU A 344 31.91 -6.49 -38.69
N GLN A 345 33.04 -5.76 -38.71
CA GLN A 345 33.74 -5.38 -37.48
C GLN A 345 32.91 -4.42 -36.62
N ALA A 346 32.18 -3.48 -37.23
CA ALA A 346 31.26 -2.61 -36.51
C ALA A 346 30.11 -3.41 -35.88
N LEU A 347 29.46 -4.29 -36.65
CA LEU A 347 28.37 -5.14 -36.17
C LEU A 347 28.82 -6.07 -35.03
N GLN A 348 30.02 -6.64 -35.12
CA GLN A 348 30.59 -7.47 -34.06
C GLN A 348 30.75 -6.68 -32.75
N ARG A 349 31.28 -5.45 -32.82
CA ARG A 349 31.42 -4.59 -31.64
C ARG A 349 30.07 -4.21 -31.04
N ASP A 350 29.09 -3.90 -31.87
CA ASP A 350 27.73 -3.59 -31.41
C ASP A 350 27.08 -4.78 -30.71
N LEU A 351 27.29 -6.00 -31.22
CA LEU A 351 26.78 -7.23 -30.61
C LEU A 351 27.48 -7.52 -29.28
N GLU A 352 28.81 -7.39 -29.21
CA GLU A 352 29.59 -7.54 -27.98
C GLU A 352 29.13 -6.55 -26.91
N HIS A 353 28.92 -5.29 -27.30
CA HIS A 353 28.40 -4.25 -26.41
C HIS A 353 26.98 -4.56 -25.93
N LEU A 354 26.10 -5.06 -26.81
CA LEU A 354 24.74 -5.45 -26.45
C LEU A 354 24.70 -6.63 -25.47
N VAL A 355 25.54 -7.65 -25.69
CA VAL A 355 25.65 -8.81 -24.78
C VAL A 355 26.17 -8.37 -23.41
N LEU A 356 27.22 -7.54 -23.36
CA LEU A 356 27.73 -6.97 -22.11
C LEU A 356 26.65 -6.17 -21.38
N LYS A 357 25.92 -5.32 -22.10
CA LYS A 357 24.80 -4.54 -21.55
C LYS A 357 23.71 -5.45 -20.98
N ARG A 358 23.26 -6.47 -21.73
CA ARG A 358 22.24 -7.42 -21.26
C ARG A 358 22.70 -8.25 -20.06
N THR A 359 23.96 -8.64 -20.03
CA THR A 359 24.54 -9.39 -18.92
C THR A 359 24.62 -8.52 -17.66
N ALA A 360 25.01 -7.25 -17.80
CA ALA A 360 25.01 -6.30 -16.69
C ALA A 360 23.59 -5.99 -16.19
N GLU A 361 22.62 -5.80 -17.09
CA GLU A 361 21.20 -5.64 -16.75
C GLU A 361 20.64 -6.85 -15.98
N LEU A 362 20.95 -8.07 -16.44
CA LEU A 362 20.52 -9.31 -15.79
C LEU A 362 21.14 -9.44 -14.40
N ASN A 363 22.45 -9.23 -14.26
CA ASN A 363 23.14 -9.29 -12.98
C ASN A 363 22.61 -8.22 -12.01
N SER A 364 22.35 -7.01 -12.50
CA SER A 364 21.77 -5.93 -11.70
C SER A 364 20.34 -6.26 -11.26
N SER A 365 19.52 -6.83 -12.15
CA SER A 365 18.17 -7.31 -11.83
C SER A 365 18.21 -8.44 -10.79
N GLU A 366 19.09 -9.43 -10.96
CA GLU A 366 19.24 -10.55 -10.03
C GLU A 366 19.73 -10.07 -8.66
N GLN A 367 20.72 -9.19 -8.60
CA GLN A 367 21.19 -8.59 -7.34
C GLN A 367 20.09 -7.77 -6.66
N LYS A 368 19.30 -7.01 -7.43
CA LYS A 368 18.16 -6.26 -6.91
C LYS A 368 17.10 -7.19 -6.36
N PHE A 369 16.74 -8.25 -7.07
CA PHE A 369 15.79 -9.25 -6.61
C PHE A 369 16.29 -9.97 -5.36
N ARG A 370 17.56 -10.40 -5.35
CA ARG A 370 18.23 -10.99 -4.20
C ARG A 370 18.15 -10.04 -3.00
N SER A 371 18.56 -8.78 -3.14
CA SER A 371 18.48 -7.80 -2.06
C SER A 371 17.04 -7.56 -1.55
N LEU A 372 16.03 -7.57 -2.43
CA LEU A 372 14.63 -7.48 -2.03
C LEU A 372 14.20 -8.69 -1.18
N VAL A 373 14.54 -9.90 -1.62
CA VAL A 373 14.30 -11.14 -0.87
C VAL A 373 15.04 -11.14 0.46
N GLU A 374 16.29 -10.66 0.49
CA GLU A 374 17.09 -10.56 1.71
C GLU A 374 16.50 -9.61 2.76
N ASN A 375 15.92 -8.49 2.31
CA ASN A 375 15.24 -7.54 3.19
C ASN A 375 13.93 -8.08 3.77
N LEU A 376 13.35 -9.13 3.18
CA LEU A 376 12.10 -9.75 3.64
C LEU A 376 12.31 -10.92 4.60
N ARG A 377 13.57 -11.31 4.90
CA ARG A 377 13.92 -12.52 5.65
C ARG A 377 13.27 -12.68 7.04
N ASN A 378 12.80 -11.59 7.65
CA ASN A 378 12.18 -11.63 8.98
C ASN A 378 10.65 -11.61 8.94
N GLU A 379 10.05 -11.41 7.77
CA GLU A 379 8.60 -11.30 7.61
C GLU A 379 8.05 -12.36 6.65
N TYR A 380 8.85 -12.79 5.67
CA TYR A 380 8.46 -13.75 4.66
C TYR A 380 9.49 -14.85 4.48
N PHE A 381 9.00 -16.06 4.22
CA PHE A 381 9.79 -17.12 3.60
C PHE A 381 9.04 -17.71 2.42
N PHE A 382 9.80 -18.27 1.49
CA PHE A 382 9.30 -18.81 0.23
C PHE A 382 9.53 -20.31 0.21
N TYR A 383 8.68 -21.05 -0.50
CA TYR A 383 8.91 -22.46 -0.75
C TYR A 383 8.49 -22.85 -2.15
N HIS A 384 8.99 -24.00 -2.58
CA HIS A 384 8.49 -24.75 -3.72
C HIS A 384 8.18 -26.18 -3.27
N HIS A 385 7.07 -26.74 -3.74
CA HIS A 385 6.82 -28.17 -3.63
C HIS A 385 6.39 -28.76 -4.98
N ASP A 386 6.72 -30.04 -5.18
CA ASP A 386 6.30 -30.78 -6.37
C ASP A 386 4.78 -31.08 -6.36
N VAL A 387 4.29 -31.71 -7.42
CA VAL A 387 2.87 -32.11 -7.57
C VAL A 387 2.39 -33.15 -6.55
N THR A 388 3.30 -33.79 -5.80
CA THR A 388 2.97 -34.70 -4.70
C THR A 388 2.86 -33.96 -3.36
N GLY A 389 3.23 -32.67 -3.35
CA GLY A 389 3.30 -31.83 -2.16
C GLY A 389 4.65 -31.91 -1.42
N ALA A 390 5.64 -32.63 -1.92
CA ALA A 390 6.93 -32.68 -1.26
C ALA A 390 7.69 -31.36 -1.48
N PHE A 391 8.07 -30.67 -0.40
CA PHE A 391 8.87 -29.46 -0.52
C PHE A 391 10.23 -29.80 -1.14
N THR A 392 10.57 -29.15 -2.26
CA THR A 392 11.89 -29.28 -2.91
C THR A 392 12.79 -28.09 -2.57
N TYR A 393 12.20 -26.98 -2.12
CA TYR A 393 12.91 -25.79 -1.70
C TYR A 393 12.14 -25.05 -0.61
N VAL A 394 12.86 -24.54 0.38
CA VAL A 394 12.38 -23.57 1.37
C VAL A 394 13.49 -22.53 1.54
N SER A 395 13.15 -21.24 1.51
CA SER A 395 14.14 -20.18 1.60
C SER A 395 14.75 -20.09 3.00
N PRO A 396 16.04 -19.71 3.14
CA PRO A 396 16.71 -19.55 4.44
C PRO A 396 16.02 -18.62 5.45
N SER A 397 15.14 -17.74 5.00
CA SER A 397 14.29 -16.90 5.86
C SER A 397 13.49 -17.70 6.91
N VAL A 398 13.20 -18.98 6.67
CA VAL A 398 12.51 -19.84 7.65
C VAL A 398 13.28 -19.94 8.98
N THR A 399 14.61 -19.91 8.93
CA THR A 399 15.48 -19.91 10.11
C THR A 399 15.28 -18.64 10.94
N ASN A 400 15.10 -17.49 10.30
CA ASN A 400 14.91 -16.23 11.01
C ASN A 400 13.53 -16.12 11.67
N ILE A 401 12.51 -16.68 11.03
CA ILE A 401 11.12 -16.57 11.46
C ILE A 401 10.78 -17.65 12.50
N LEU A 402 11.14 -18.90 12.22
CA LEU A 402 10.76 -20.07 13.03
C LEU A 402 11.95 -20.74 13.74
N GLY A 403 13.19 -20.37 13.42
CA GLY A 403 14.38 -20.95 14.06
C GLY A 403 14.83 -22.31 13.51
N TYR A 404 14.11 -22.89 12.55
CA TYR A 404 14.48 -24.16 11.92
C TYR A 404 15.37 -23.93 10.71
N GLU A 405 16.35 -24.81 10.49
CA GLU A 405 17.09 -24.81 9.23
C GLU A 405 16.18 -25.30 8.08
N PRO A 406 16.41 -24.86 6.82
CA PRO A 406 15.53 -25.22 5.70
C PRO A 406 15.34 -26.72 5.51
N GLU A 407 16.42 -27.51 5.62
CA GLU A 407 16.38 -28.96 5.46
C GLU A 407 15.62 -29.64 6.61
N GLU A 408 15.79 -29.14 7.84
CA GLU A 408 15.05 -29.59 9.03
C GLU A 408 13.56 -29.31 8.86
N PHE A 409 13.21 -28.10 8.41
CA PHE A 409 11.83 -27.70 8.18
C PHE A 409 11.16 -28.53 7.08
N ILE A 410 11.83 -28.73 5.94
CA ILE A 410 11.32 -29.55 4.83
C ILE A 410 10.94 -30.96 5.30
N ALA A 411 11.77 -31.57 6.13
CA ALA A 411 11.55 -32.94 6.61
C ALA A 411 10.42 -33.05 7.65
N HIS A 412 10.25 -32.03 8.51
CA HIS A 412 9.47 -32.17 9.75
C HIS A 412 8.40 -31.10 9.97
N TYR A 413 8.09 -30.23 9.00
CA TYR A 413 7.14 -29.12 9.22
C TYR A 413 5.78 -29.56 9.79
N ARG A 414 5.31 -30.77 9.47
CA ARG A 414 4.04 -31.31 9.98
C ARG A 414 4.06 -31.53 11.49
N ASP A 415 5.22 -31.90 12.04
CA ASP A 415 5.41 -32.14 13.48
C ASP A 415 5.40 -30.82 14.28
N TYR A 416 5.48 -29.68 13.58
CA TYR A 416 5.53 -28.36 14.19
C TYR A 416 4.17 -27.66 14.19
N LEU A 417 3.17 -28.17 13.48
CA LEU A 417 1.81 -27.63 13.48
C LEU A 417 1.16 -27.79 14.86
N THR A 418 0.33 -26.83 15.25
CA THR A 418 -0.48 -26.92 16.48
C THR A 418 -1.78 -27.69 16.23
N ASP A 419 -2.49 -28.03 17.31
CA ASP A 419 -3.83 -28.66 17.26
C ASP A 419 -4.96 -27.66 16.92
N ASN A 420 -4.62 -26.47 16.41
CA ASN A 420 -5.60 -25.44 16.07
C ASN A 420 -6.45 -25.87 14.88
N SER A 421 -7.77 -25.65 14.94
CA SER A 421 -8.71 -26.08 13.90
C SER A 421 -8.43 -25.46 12.53
N VAL A 422 -7.72 -24.34 12.47
CA VAL A 422 -7.26 -23.75 11.21
C VAL A 422 -6.35 -24.69 10.41
N ASN A 423 -5.58 -25.55 11.11
CA ASN A 423 -4.61 -26.46 10.49
C ASN A 423 -5.27 -27.68 9.84
N GLU A 424 -6.52 -28.01 10.18
CA GLU A 424 -7.24 -29.17 9.65
C GLU A 424 -7.43 -29.11 8.12
N LYS A 425 -7.50 -27.90 7.55
CA LYS A 425 -7.76 -27.67 6.11
C LYS A 425 -6.50 -27.60 5.25
N ILE A 426 -5.31 -27.63 5.83
CA ILE A 426 -4.05 -27.46 5.08
C ILE A 426 -3.88 -28.55 4.02
N GLY A 427 -4.27 -29.78 4.33
CA GLY A 427 -4.21 -30.89 3.37
C GLY A 427 -5.05 -30.64 2.12
N GLU A 428 -6.28 -30.15 2.30
CA GLU A 428 -7.22 -29.82 1.22
C GLU A 428 -6.66 -28.71 0.32
N TYR A 429 -6.15 -27.62 0.92
CA TYR A 429 -5.55 -26.52 0.14
C TYR A 429 -4.37 -27.00 -0.71
N ARG A 430 -3.46 -27.79 -0.13
CA ARG A 430 -2.30 -28.31 -0.86
C ARG A 430 -2.69 -29.22 -2.02
N GLU A 431 -3.70 -30.05 -1.85
CA GLU A 431 -4.20 -30.92 -2.90
C GLU A 431 -4.78 -30.11 -4.07
N LEU A 432 -5.60 -29.11 -3.77
CA LEU A 432 -6.14 -28.19 -4.78
C LEU A 432 -5.04 -27.44 -5.54
N SER A 433 -4.06 -26.88 -4.82
CA SER A 433 -2.92 -26.18 -5.44
C SER A 433 -2.13 -27.10 -6.38
N SER A 434 -1.91 -28.36 -5.97
CA SER A 434 -1.17 -29.35 -6.76
C SER A 434 -1.92 -29.77 -8.04
N GLN A 435 -3.25 -29.67 -8.04
CA GLN A 435 -4.10 -29.90 -9.22
C GLN A 435 -4.19 -28.66 -10.14
N GLY A 436 -3.46 -27.58 -9.85
CA GLY A 436 -3.54 -26.33 -10.61
C GLY A 436 -4.76 -25.46 -10.24
N VAL A 437 -5.46 -25.77 -9.15
CA VAL A 437 -6.59 -24.96 -8.67
C VAL A 437 -6.05 -23.89 -7.72
N PRO A 438 -6.20 -22.59 -8.04
CA PRO A 438 -5.72 -21.53 -7.16
C PRO A 438 -6.57 -21.46 -5.89
N ASN A 439 -5.90 -21.35 -4.74
CA ASN A 439 -6.54 -21.16 -3.44
C ASN A 439 -6.51 -19.68 -3.03
N PRO A 440 -7.54 -19.19 -2.30
CA PRO A 440 -7.39 -17.94 -1.57
C PRO A 440 -6.29 -18.10 -0.50
N PRO A 441 -5.63 -17.01 -0.08
CA PRO A 441 -4.66 -17.08 1.00
C PRO A 441 -5.29 -17.69 2.26
N TYR A 442 -4.58 -18.66 2.85
CA TYR A 442 -5.04 -19.38 4.03
C TYR A 442 -4.04 -19.20 5.17
N GLN A 443 -4.48 -19.52 6.38
CA GLN A 443 -3.67 -19.33 7.59
C GLN A 443 -3.33 -20.69 8.20
N LEU A 444 -2.21 -20.74 8.90
CA LEU A 444 -1.87 -21.85 9.78
C LEU A 444 -1.21 -21.35 11.06
N GLU A 445 -1.25 -22.19 12.08
CA GLU A 445 -0.61 -21.94 13.36
C GLU A 445 0.47 -23.00 13.60
N ILE A 446 1.70 -22.57 13.91
CA ILE A 446 2.88 -23.44 13.99
C ILE A 446 3.75 -23.05 15.19
N TYR A 447 4.48 -24.02 15.73
CA TYR A 447 5.51 -23.80 16.74
C TYR A 447 6.86 -23.45 16.11
N ASP A 448 7.49 -22.38 16.58
CA ASP A 448 8.92 -22.15 16.36
C ASP A 448 9.77 -23.19 17.13
N LYS A 449 11.09 -23.18 16.90
CA LYS A 449 12.05 -24.09 17.54
C LYS A 449 12.08 -23.96 19.08
N ARG A 450 11.61 -22.84 19.62
CA ARG A 450 11.49 -22.56 21.07
C ARG A 450 10.09 -22.88 21.62
N LYS A 451 9.21 -23.47 20.82
CA LYS A 451 7.80 -23.77 21.16
C LYS A 451 6.93 -22.53 21.38
N ILE A 452 7.29 -21.40 20.77
CA ILE A 452 6.46 -20.21 20.67
C ILE A 452 5.54 -20.36 19.46
N ILE A 453 4.29 -19.95 19.62
CA ILE A 453 3.27 -20.02 18.56
C ILE A 453 3.46 -18.86 17.57
N HIS A 454 3.47 -19.20 16.28
CA HIS A 454 3.44 -18.26 15.17
C HIS A 454 2.20 -18.49 14.31
N TRP A 455 1.59 -17.40 13.87
CA TRP A 455 0.53 -17.38 12.87
C TRP A 455 1.12 -17.05 11.52
N LEU A 456 0.96 -17.96 10.56
CA LEU A 456 1.45 -17.80 9.20
C LEU A 456 0.28 -17.65 8.23
N GLU A 457 0.43 -16.76 7.26
CA GLU A 457 -0.48 -16.59 6.13
C GLU A 457 0.24 -17.06 4.86
N ILE A 458 -0.40 -17.96 4.11
CA ILE A 458 0.18 -18.66 2.96
C ILE A 458 -0.59 -18.27 1.71
N ALA A 459 0.13 -17.89 0.66
CA ALA A 459 -0.38 -17.71 -0.68
C ALA A 459 0.35 -18.66 -1.64
N ASP A 460 -0.40 -19.61 -2.19
CA ASP A 460 0.10 -20.60 -3.14
C ASP A 460 -0.19 -20.18 -4.59
N SER A 461 0.78 -20.39 -5.47
CA SER A 461 0.66 -20.18 -6.90
C SER A 461 1.12 -21.45 -7.64
N PRO A 462 0.22 -22.18 -8.32
CA PRO A 462 0.61 -23.31 -9.15
C PRO A 462 1.55 -22.89 -10.29
N VAL A 463 2.53 -23.72 -10.59
CA VAL A 463 3.54 -23.52 -11.64
C VAL A 463 3.26 -24.49 -12.78
N TYR A 464 3.28 -23.98 -14.01
CA TYR A 464 2.90 -24.75 -15.20
C TYR A 464 4.07 -24.91 -16.17
N ASP A 465 4.11 -26.05 -16.86
CA ASP A 465 4.98 -26.25 -18.01
C ASP A 465 4.44 -25.54 -19.28
N GLU A 466 5.21 -25.64 -20.37
CA GLU A 466 4.85 -25.09 -21.70
C GLU A 466 3.58 -25.71 -22.32
N TYR A 467 3.11 -26.84 -21.80
CA TYR A 467 1.90 -27.55 -22.23
C TYR A 467 0.70 -27.27 -21.31
N GLY A 468 0.87 -26.45 -20.27
CA GLY A 468 -0.19 -26.09 -19.32
C GLY A 468 -0.42 -27.13 -18.21
N ASN A 469 0.47 -28.11 -18.03
CA ASN A 469 0.38 -29.05 -16.91
C ASN A 469 0.99 -28.42 -15.66
N CYS A 470 0.34 -28.58 -14.52
CA CYS A 470 0.91 -28.19 -13.23
C CYS A 470 2.12 -29.07 -12.92
N ILE A 471 3.28 -28.46 -12.67
CA ILE A 471 4.55 -29.14 -12.35
C ILE A 471 5.02 -28.90 -10.92
N GLY A 472 4.32 -28.05 -10.16
CA GLY A 472 4.61 -27.74 -8.78
C GLY A 472 3.85 -26.52 -8.30
N VAL A 473 4.17 -26.06 -7.10
CA VAL A 473 3.53 -24.90 -6.48
C VAL A 473 4.59 -24.05 -5.79
N ASP A 474 4.58 -22.76 -6.10
CA ASP A 474 5.35 -21.75 -5.38
C ASP A 474 4.50 -21.13 -4.28
N GLY A 475 5.02 -21.14 -3.06
CA GLY A 475 4.35 -20.56 -1.89
C GLY A 475 5.08 -19.36 -1.33
N ILE A 476 4.32 -18.32 -0.99
CA ILE A 476 4.79 -17.20 -0.18
C ILE A 476 4.15 -17.29 1.19
N VAL A 477 4.97 -17.33 2.24
CA VAL A 477 4.52 -17.41 3.63
C VAL A 477 4.87 -16.12 4.35
N ARG A 478 3.90 -15.53 5.03
CA ARG A 478 4.06 -14.31 5.82
C ARG A 478 3.80 -14.59 7.29
N ASP A 479 4.67 -14.12 8.17
CA ASP A 479 4.39 -14.11 9.61
C ASP A 479 3.41 -12.96 9.96
N ILE A 480 2.22 -13.33 10.42
CA ILE A 480 1.15 -12.41 10.85
C ILE A 480 0.93 -12.43 12.36
N THR A 481 1.83 -13.03 13.15
CA THR A 481 1.72 -13.16 14.61
C THR A 481 1.54 -11.81 15.29
N VAL A 482 2.39 -10.83 14.95
CA VAL A 482 2.30 -9.47 15.51
C VAL A 482 0.95 -8.81 15.21
N ARG A 483 0.44 -9.03 13.99
CA ARG A 483 -0.86 -8.49 13.57
C ARG A 483 -2.00 -9.14 14.35
N LYS A 484 -2.00 -10.47 14.50
CA LYS A 484 -3.00 -11.20 15.29
C LYS A 484 -3.01 -10.75 16.75
N LEU A 485 -1.84 -10.63 17.37
CA LEU A 485 -1.72 -10.13 18.75
C LEU A 485 -2.20 -8.68 18.88
N ALA A 486 -1.94 -7.83 17.88
CA ALA A 486 -2.44 -6.46 17.86
C ALA A 486 -3.96 -6.41 17.69
N ASP A 487 -4.54 -7.24 16.83
CA ASP A 487 -5.98 -7.34 16.62
C ASP A 487 -6.68 -7.84 17.91
N GLU A 488 -6.14 -8.86 18.57
CA GLU A 488 -6.61 -9.33 19.88
C GLU A 488 -6.50 -8.24 20.95
N ARG A 489 -5.38 -7.50 20.98
CA ARG A 489 -5.21 -6.39 21.90
C ARG A 489 -6.24 -5.29 21.63
N LEU A 490 -6.50 -4.93 20.38
CA LEU A 490 -7.51 -3.94 20.02
C LEU A 490 -8.91 -4.38 20.45
N ILE A 491 -9.26 -5.66 20.25
CA ILE A 491 -10.51 -6.24 20.75
C ILE A 491 -10.57 -6.08 22.26
N ARG A 492 -9.50 -6.44 22.98
CA ARG A 492 -9.43 -6.32 24.44
C ARG A 492 -9.59 -4.87 24.91
N LEU A 493 -8.93 -3.91 24.26
CA LEU A 493 -9.05 -2.47 24.55
C LEU A 493 -10.47 -1.94 24.29
N SER A 494 -11.15 -2.47 23.28
CA SER A 494 -12.48 -2.01 22.91
C SER A 494 -13.59 -2.48 23.87
N TYR A 495 -13.37 -3.58 24.58
CA TYR A 495 -14.40 -4.23 25.41
C TYR A 495 -14.04 -4.37 26.90
N TYR A 496 -12.77 -4.27 27.30
CA TYR A 496 -12.33 -4.45 28.67
C TYR A 496 -11.60 -3.21 29.21
N ASP A 497 -11.71 -2.98 30.51
CA ASP A 497 -10.95 -1.95 31.23
C ASP A 497 -9.49 -2.40 31.39
N GLU A 498 -8.53 -1.58 30.96
CA GLU A 498 -7.11 -1.95 30.94
C GLU A 498 -6.53 -2.22 32.33
N LEU A 499 -7.02 -1.50 33.35
CA LEU A 499 -6.47 -1.57 34.70
C LEU A 499 -6.96 -2.82 35.43
N THR A 500 -8.26 -3.08 35.34
CA THR A 500 -8.94 -4.11 36.14
C THR A 500 -9.19 -5.41 35.40
N GLY A 501 -9.19 -5.38 34.06
CA GLY A 501 -9.56 -6.52 33.22
C GLY A 501 -11.07 -6.83 33.20
N LEU A 502 -11.89 -6.04 33.88
CA LEU A 502 -13.34 -6.15 33.84
C LEU A 502 -13.91 -5.67 32.51
N ALA A 503 -15.20 -5.91 32.27
CA ALA A 503 -15.89 -5.30 31.15
C ALA A 503 -15.81 -3.76 31.26
N ASN A 504 -15.60 -3.07 30.14
CA ASN A 504 -15.72 -1.62 30.11
C ASN A 504 -17.19 -1.21 29.90
N ARG A 505 -17.45 0.11 29.92
CA ARG A 505 -18.80 0.67 29.69
C ARG A 505 -19.47 0.15 28.43
N ARG A 506 -18.72 -0.05 27.34
CA ARG A 506 -19.27 -0.52 26.06
C ARG A 506 -19.70 -1.98 26.13
N LEU A 507 -18.84 -2.87 26.64
CA LEU A 507 -19.20 -4.29 26.80
C LEU A 507 -20.34 -4.46 27.80
N PHE A 508 -20.37 -3.67 28.87
CA PHE A 508 -21.46 -3.70 29.84
C PHE A 508 -22.81 -3.36 29.20
N ALA A 509 -22.88 -2.28 28.40
CA ALA A 509 -24.11 -1.89 27.71
C ALA A 509 -24.61 -2.97 26.74
N ASP A 510 -23.70 -3.60 25.99
CA ASP A 510 -24.03 -4.71 25.09
C ASP A 510 -24.59 -5.92 25.88
N ARG A 511 -23.90 -6.32 26.96
CA ARG A 511 -24.36 -7.43 27.82
C ARG A 511 -25.68 -7.13 28.52
N LEU A 512 -25.90 -5.89 28.95
CA LEU A 512 -27.16 -5.45 29.52
C LEU A 512 -28.29 -5.64 28.52
N GLN A 513 -28.13 -5.13 27.29
CA GLN A 513 -29.17 -5.26 26.26
C GLN A 513 -29.47 -6.73 25.93
N GLN A 514 -28.43 -7.56 25.78
CA GLN A 514 -28.59 -9.00 25.53
C GLN A 514 -29.36 -9.70 26.66
N THR A 515 -29.01 -9.38 27.90
CA THR A 515 -29.63 -9.97 29.10
C THR A 515 -31.07 -9.54 29.26
N LEU A 516 -31.40 -8.26 29.01
CA LEU A 516 -32.78 -7.77 29.04
C LEU A 516 -33.64 -8.44 27.97
N ASN A 517 -33.10 -8.62 26.76
CA ASN A 517 -33.79 -9.33 25.68
C ASN A 517 -34.07 -10.80 26.04
N LEU A 518 -33.13 -11.47 26.70
CA LEU A 518 -33.30 -12.84 27.19
C LEU A 518 -34.33 -12.90 28.33
N ALA A 519 -34.23 -11.98 29.29
CA ALA A 519 -35.12 -11.90 30.43
C ALA A 519 -36.56 -11.61 30.03
N PHE A 520 -36.76 -10.73 29.04
CA PHE A 520 -38.06 -10.46 28.44
C PHE A 520 -38.70 -11.74 27.85
N ARG A 521 -37.92 -12.51 27.07
CA ARG A 521 -38.39 -13.77 26.47
C ARG A 521 -38.72 -14.83 27.52
N ASN A 522 -37.88 -14.95 28.54
CA ASN A 522 -37.98 -16.00 29.55
C ASN A 522 -38.85 -15.61 30.76
N LYS A 523 -39.35 -14.36 30.79
CA LYS A 523 -40.09 -13.77 31.92
C LYS A 523 -39.33 -13.86 33.25
N THR A 524 -38.01 -13.66 33.20
CA THR A 524 -37.15 -13.65 34.39
C THR A 524 -36.80 -12.22 34.80
N SER A 525 -36.44 -12.03 36.07
CA SER A 525 -35.91 -10.74 36.56
C SER A 525 -34.42 -10.58 36.22
N VAL A 526 -33.92 -9.36 36.32
CA VAL A 526 -32.49 -9.04 36.25
C VAL A 526 -32.21 -7.98 37.29
N ALA A 527 -31.17 -8.14 38.09
CA ALA A 527 -30.72 -7.10 39.01
C ALA A 527 -29.50 -6.37 38.43
N LEU A 528 -29.59 -5.05 38.35
CA LEU A 528 -28.49 -4.17 37.95
C LEU A 528 -27.99 -3.43 39.19
N PHE A 529 -26.68 -3.47 39.40
CA PHE A 529 -26.02 -2.78 40.49
C PHE A 529 -25.16 -1.65 39.92
N TYR A 530 -25.21 -0.49 40.56
CA TYR A 530 -24.26 0.59 40.37
C TYR A 530 -23.50 0.78 41.68
N LEU A 531 -22.17 0.74 41.64
CA LEU A 531 -21.31 0.69 42.82
C LEU A 531 -20.24 1.77 42.74
N ASP A 532 -19.99 2.45 43.84
CA ASP A 532 -18.93 3.44 44.00
C ASP A 532 -18.06 3.08 45.22
N LEU A 533 -16.74 3.23 45.11
CA LEU A 533 -15.80 3.01 46.22
C LEU A 533 -15.72 4.22 47.15
N ASP A 534 -16.28 4.09 48.36
CA ASP A 534 -16.23 5.16 49.35
C ASP A 534 -14.79 5.45 49.80
N GLY A 535 -14.40 6.72 49.76
CA GLY A 535 -13.08 7.18 50.22
C GLY A 535 -11.93 6.97 49.24
N PHE A 536 -12.20 6.47 48.02
CA PHE A 536 -11.17 6.23 47.01
C PHE A 536 -10.37 7.49 46.65
N LYS A 537 -11.05 8.63 46.48
CA LYS A 537 -10.40 9.92 46.21
C LYS A 537 -9.38 10.29 47.30
N SER A 538 -9.73 10.12 48.58
CA SER A 538 -8.83 10.42 49.69
C SER A 538 -7.56 9.58 49.65
N ILE A 539 -7.65 8.33 49.17
CA ILE A 539 -6.47 7.48 49.03
C ILE A 539 -5.60 7.93 47.86
N ASN A 540 -6.18 8.29 46.72
CA ASN A 540 -5.41 8.89 45.63
C ASN A 540 -4.69 10.17 46.08
N ASP A 541 -5.37 11.01 46.84
CA ASP A 541 -4.82 12.28 47.32
C ASP A 541 -3.71 12.07 48.38
N THR A 542 -3.82 11.03 49.21
CA THR A 542 -2.86 10.77 50.32
C THR A 542 -1.69 9.88 49.90
N MET A 543 -1.94 8.87 49.07
CA MET A 543 -1.01 7.78 48.75
C MET A 543 -0.62 7.73 47.26
N GLY A 544 -1.21 8.59 46.43
CA GLY A 544 -0.93 8.71 45.01
C GLY A 544 -1.73 7.73 44.13
N HIS A 545 -1.76 8.03 42.83
CA HIS A 545 -2.53 7.25 41.85
C HIS A 545 -2.10 5.78 41.71
N ALA A 546 -0.83 5.45 41.96
CA ALA A 546 -0.37 4.07 41.92
C ALA A 546 -1.03 3.20 43.01
N ALA A 547 -1.25 3.76 44.21
CA ALA A 547 -1.97 3.10 45.29
C ALA A 547 -3.46 2.92 44.94
N GLY A 548 -4.08 3.93 44.32
CA GLY A 548 -5.44 3.83 43.78
C GLY A 548 -5.57 2.72 42.73
N ASP A 549 -4.60 2.60 41.83
CA ASP A 549 -4.57 1.56 40.81
C ASP A 549 -4.50 0.15 41.43
N GLU A 550 -3.71 -0.05 42.49
CA GLU A 550 -3.66 -1.31 43.23
C GLU A 550 -4.99 -1.63 43.91
N ILE A 551 -5.63 -0.64 44.53
CA ILE A 551 -6.97 -0.80 45.12
C ILE A 551 -7.97 -1.24 44.05
N LEU A 552 -7.99 -0.59 42.89
CA LEU A 552 -8.95 -0.91 41.83
C LEU A 552 -8.75 -2.34 41.30
N ARG A 553 -7.50 -2.78 41.14
CA ARG A 553 -7.19 -4.18 40.77
C ARG A 553 -7.68 -5.16 41.82
N GLU A 554 -7.43 -4.89 43.09
CA GLU A 554 -7.83 -5.78 44.19
C GLU A 554 -9.34 -5.79 44.42
N ALA A 555 -10.00 -4.63 44.36
CA ALA A 555 -11.45 -4.51 44.41
C ALA A 555 -12.11 -5.33 43.28
N SER A 556 -11.54 -5.27 42.07
CA SER A 556 -12.02 -6.05 40.93
C SER A 556 -11.87 -7.56 41.13
N ARG A 557 -10.71 -8.02 41.64
CA ARG A 557 -10.53 -9.44 41.99
C ARG A 557 -11.52 -9.91 43.04
N ARG A 558 -11.70 -9.11 44.10
CA ARG A 558 -12.68 -9.39 45.16
C ARG A 558 -14.09 -9.46 44.60
N LEU A 559 -14.45 -8.54 43.71
CA LEU A 559 -15.76 -8.51 43.06
C LEU A 559 -16.01 -9.79 42.26
N ILE A 560 -15.11 -10.15 41.34
CA ILE A 560 -15.22 -11.38 40.53
C ILE A 560 -15.36 -12.61 41.43
N SER A 561 -14.59 -12.70 42.51
CA SER A 561 -14.64 -13.86 43.43
C SER A 561 -15.98 -14.04 44.15
N THR A 562 -16.84 -13.00 44.16
CA THR A 562 -18.16 -13.06 44.78
C THR A 562 -19.27 -13.46 43.83
N LEU A 563 -19.04 -13.37 42.53
CA LEU A 563 -20.00 -13.52 41.45
C LEU A 563 -19.99 -14.93 40.84
N ARG A 564 -21.06 -15.27 40.13
CA ARG A 564 -21.20 -16.51 39.36
C ARG A 564 -20.73 -16.28 37.92
N ASP A 565 -20.45 -17.35 37.18
CA ASP A 565 -20.04 -17.28 35.77
C ASP A 565 -21.08 -16.61 34.86
N SER A 566 -22.36 -16.64 35.25
CA SER A 566 -23.45 -15.96 34.54
C SER A 566 -23.51 -14.45 34.76
N ASP A 567 -22.83 -13.95 35.79
CA ASP A 567 -22.91 -12.55 36.19
C ASP A 567 -21.87 -11.72 35.43
N VAL A 568 -22.18 -10.46 35.18
CA VAL A 568 -21.24 -9.54 34.51
C VAL A 568 -20.78 -8.49 35.50
N ALA A 569 -19.46 -8.29 35.59
CA ALA A 569 -18.85 -7.18 36.32
C ALA A 569 -18.15 -6.24 35.35
N ALA A 570 -18.38 -4.94 35.53
CA ALA A 570 -17.81 -3.88 34.72
C ALA A 570 -17.24 -2.76 35.57
N ARG A 571 -16.22 -2.07 35.05
CA ARG A 571 -15.76 -0.78 35.54
C ARG A 571 -16.17 0.30 34.54
N LEU A 572 -16.97 1.26 34.99
CA LEU A 572 -17.54 2.29 34.10
C LEU A 572 -16.65 3.54 33.97
N GLY A 573 -15.71 3.71 34.91
CA GLY A 573 -14.72 4.78 34.96
C GLY A 573 -14.37 5.13 36.41
N GLY A 574 -13.16 5.63 36.69
CA GLY A 574 -12.79 6.06 38.05
C GLY A 574 -12.93 4.93 39.09
N ASP A 575 -13.71 5.19 40.14
CA ASP A 575 -14.11 4.29 41.22
C ASP A 575 -15.49 3.62 41.01
N GLU A 576 -16.11 3.80 39.85
CA GLU A 576 -17.45 3.29 39.54
C GLU A 576 -17.42 1.91 38.89
N PHE A 577 -18.21 1.00 39.45
CA PHE A 577 -18.43 -0.35 38.97
C PHE A 577 -19.91 -0.59 38.70
N ALA A 578 -20.20 -1.51 37.79
CA ALA A 578 -21.56 -1.98 37.55
C ALA A 578 -21.60 -3.51 37.49
N LEU A 579 -22.70 -4.07 37.99
CA LEU A 579 -22.95 -5.51 37.94
C LEU A 579 -24.28 -5.81 37.27
N LEU A 580 -24.33 -6.95 36.61
CA LEU A 580 -25.53 -7.51 36.03
C LEU A 580 -25.71 -8.94 36.51
N LEU A 581 -26.85 -9.21 37.17
CA LEU A 581 -27.19 -10.52 37.71
C LEU A 581 -28.46 -11.04 37.03
N PRO A 582 -28.33 -11.88 35.98
CA PRO A 582 -29.46 -12.48 35.30
C PRO A 582 -30.24 -13.41 36.24
N GLY A 583 -31.57 -13.29 36.27
CA GLY A 583 -32.45 -14.12 37.09
C GLY A 583 -32.48 -13.77 38.58
N ALA A 584 -31.78 -12.72 39.02
CA ALA A 584 -31.82 -12.29 40.41
C ALA A 584 -33.10 -11.49 40.70
N ASP A 585 -33.81 -11.87 41.76
CA ASP A 585 -34.91 -11.11 42.34
C ASP A 585 -34.40 -10.18 43.47
N VAL A 586 -35.32 -9.56 44.21
CA VAL A 586 -34.98 -8.60 45.27
C VAL A 586 -34.17 -9.27 46.38
N ASP A 587 -34.59 -10.46 46.83
CA ASP A 587 -33.93 -11.16 47.94
C ASP A 587 -32.54 -11.66 47.54
N ALA A 588 -32.40 -12.21 46.33
CA ALA A 588 -31.11 -12.63 45.79
C ALA A 588 -30.16 -11.44 45.62
N ALA A 589 -30.66 -10.31 45.09
CA ALA A 589 -29.87 -9.10 44.95
C ALA A 589 -29.41 -8.55 46.31
N GLU A 590 -30.27 -8.55 47.33
CA GLU A 590 -29.90 -8.12 48.68
C GLU A 590 -28.78 -8.97 49.28
N GLN A 591 -28.84 -10.30 49.11
CA GLN A 591 -27.79 -11.21 49.59
C GLN A 591 -26.45 -10.94 48.90
N VAL A 592 -26.46 -10.72 47.58
CA VAL A 592 -25.25 -10.38 46.81
C VAL A 592 -24.67 -9.04 47.25
N ALA A 593 -25.52 -8.01 47.45
CA ALA A 593 -25.10 -6.70 47.94
C ALA A 593 -24.39 -6.80 49.30
N LYS A 594 -25.00 -7.52 50.26
CA LYS A 594 -24.40 -7.75 51.59
C LYS A 594 -23.07 -8.50 51.50
N LYS A 595 -22.95 -9.48 50.60
CA LYS A 595 -21.71 -10.23 50.36
C LYS A 595 -20.59 -9.32 49.82
N ILE A 596 -20.91 -8.46 48.85
CA ILE A 596 -19.97 -7.48 48.28
C ILE A 596 -19.51 -6.50 49.35
N LEU A 597 -20.44 -5.87 50.09
CA LEU A 597 -20.10 -4.91 51.15
C LEU A 597 -19.20 -5.52 52.22
N LYS A 598 -19.50 -6.74 52.67
CA LYS A 598 -18.67 -7.47 53.63
C LYS A 598 -17.27 -7.73 53.08
N MET A 599 -17.15 -8.02 51.79
CA MET A 599 -15.87 -8.26 51.13
C MET A 599 -15.03 -6.98 51.01
N PHE A 600 -15.66 -5.87 50.64
CA PHE A 600 -14.98 -4.59 50.40
C PHE A 600 -14.47 -3.97 51.70
N ARG A 601 -15.14 -4.22 52.85
CA ARG A 601 -14.67 -3.78 54.17
C ARG A 601 -13.37 -4.45 54.64
N LYS A 602 -12.91 -5.53 54.01
CA LYS A 602 -11.64 -6.15 54.37
C LYS A 602 -10.48 -5.19 54.03
N PRO A 603 -9.45 -5.05 54.88
CA PRO A 603 -8.30 -4.18 54.59
C PRO A 603 -7.66 -4.49 53.24
N TYR A 604 -7.26 -3.45 52.51
CA TYR A 604 -6.47 -3.52 51.28
C TYR A 604 -5.00 -3.33 51.65
N LEU A 605 -4.15 -4.26 51.22
CA LEU A 605 -2.70 -4.16 51.42
C LEU A 605 -2.09 -3.40 50.24
N ILE A 606 -1.38 -2.31 50.52
CA ILE A 606 -0.73 -1.44 49.52
C ILE A 606 0.73 -1.27 49.98
N GLY A 607 1.64 -2.04 49.37
CA GLY A 607 3.00 -2.20 49.89
C GLY A 607 3.00 -2.72 51.34
N GLU A 608 3.54 -1.92 52.26
CA GLU A 608 3.59 -2.23 53.71
C GLU A 608 2.43 -1.62 54.51
N THR A 609 1.54 -0.86 53.86
CA THR A 609 0.44 -0.14 54.52
C THR A 609 -0.91 -0.81 54.27
N THR A 610 -1.88 -0.53 55.16
CA THR A 610 -3.25 -1.01 55.00
C THR A 610 -4.23 0.15 54.86
N ALA A 611 -5.16 0.02 53.93
CA ALA A 611 -6.26 0.97 53.74
C ALA A 611 -7.60 0.27 53.93
N ALA A 612 -8.57 0.95 54.55
CA ALA A 612 -9.94 0.48 54.64
C ALA A 612 -10.81 1.32 53.70
N LEU A 613 -11.55 0.66 52.82
CA LEU A 613 -12.51 1.30 51.93
C LEU A 613 -13.92 0.76 52.17
N GLY A 614 -14.90 1.62 51.94
CA GLY A 614 -16.30 1.23 51.85
C GLY A 614 -16.73 1.02 50.40
N ALA A 615 -18.01 0.73 50.22
CA ALA A 615 -18.66 0.84 48.94
C ALA A 615 -20.12 1.24 49.16
N SER A 616 -20.63 2.06 48.26
CA SER A 616 -22.03 2.43 48.17
C SER A 616 -22.64 1.76 46.94
N ILE A 617 -23.76 1.05 47.13
CA ILE A 617 -24.39 0.24 46.08
C ILE A 617 -25.83 0.68 45.85
N GLY A 618 -26.17 1.00 44.62
CA GLY A 618 -27.55 1.19 44.17
C GLY A 618 -28.03 0.03 43.33
N ILE A 619 -29.27 -0.38 43.52
CA ILE A 619 -29.83 -1.58 42.87
C ILE A 619 -31.14 -1.24 42.18
N SER A 620 -31.25 -1.60 40.90
CA SER A 620 -32.51 -1.57 40.14
C SER A 620 -32.85 -2.97 39.64
N ILE A 621 -34.14 -3.31 39.64
CA ILE A 621 -34.65 -4.63 39.27
C ILE A 621 -35.50 -4.53 38.01
N TYR A 622 -35.10 -5.22 36.95
CA TYR A 622 -35.94 -5.43 35.78
C TYR A 622 -37.02 -6.49 36.06
N PRO A 623 -38.27 -6.32 35.59
CA PRO A 623 -38.80 -5.14 34.89
C PRO A 623 -39.41 -4.08 35.84
N LYS A 624 -39.36 -4.29 37.16
CA LYS A 624 -40.03 -3.46 38.18
C LYS A 624 -39.58 -1.99 38.14
N ASN A 625 -38.29 -1.73 37.98
CA ASN A 625 -37.68 -0.41 38.00
C ASN A 625 -37.32 0.06 36.59
N GLY A 626 -37.99 -0.42 35.54
CA GLY A 626 -37.73 0.00 34.17
C GLY A 626 -37.56 -1.18 33.22
N ARG A 627 -37.81 -0.91 31.93
CA ARG A 627 -37.73 -1.92 30.85
C ARG A 627 -36.56 -1.70 29.90
N GLU A 628 -35.96 -0.53 29.94
CA GLU A 628 -34.84 -0.12 29.09
C GLU A 628 -33.56 -0.05 29.92
N GLY A 629 -32.43 -0.38 29.29
CA GLY A 629 -31.14 -0.43 29.98
C GLY A 629 -30.72 0.91 30.56
N GLU A 630 -30.91 2.01 29.83
CA GLU A 630 -30.56 3.36 30.29
C GLU A 630 -31.36 3.76 31.54
N THR A 631 -32.67 3.46 31.57
CA THR A 631 -33.52 3.70 32.74
C THR A 631 -33.03 2.91 33.96
N LEU A 632 -32.70 1.62 33.78
CA LEU A 632 -32.21 0.80 34.89
C LEU A 632 -30.86 1.28 35.43
N ILE A 633 -29.96 1.74 34.57
CA ILE A 633 -28.67 2.33 34.97
C ILE A 633 -28.93 3.61 35.76
N SER A 634 -29.74 4.53 35.24
CA SER A 634 -30.07 5.80 35.90
C SER A 634 -30.72 5.60 37.27
N HIS A 635 -31.66 4.65 37.38
CA HIS A 635 -32.30 4.31 38.65
C HIS A 635 -31.33 3.67 39.65
N ALA A 636 -30.43 2.81 39.19
CA ALA A 636 -29.41 2.23 40.08
C ALA A 636 -28.42 3.30 40.54
N ASP A 637 -28.02 4.24 39.68
CA ASP A 637 -27.16 5.37 40.05
C ASP A 637 -27.82 6.28 41.10
N ALA A 638 -29.09 6.64 40.92
CA ALA A 638 -29.86 7.41 41.90
C ALA A 638 -29.95 6.69 43.26
N ALA A 639 -30.16 5.36 43.26
CA ALA A 639 -30.17 4.55 44.46
C ALA A 639 -28.79 4.48 45.13
N MET A 640 -27.70 4.44 44.35
CA MET A 640 -26.32 4.42 44.84
C MET A 640 -26.00 5.73 45.54
N TYR A 641 -26.35 6.86 44.92
CA TYR A 641 -26.18 8.17 45.51
C TYR A 641 -26.96 8.31 46.84
N HIS A 642 -28.20 7.82 46.88
CA HIS A 642 -28.99 7.77 48.12
C HIS A 642 -28.31 6.92 49.21
N ALA A 643 -27.78 5.74 48.85
CA ALA A 643 -27.05 4.86 49.77
C ALA A 643 -25.81 5.55 50.33
N LYS A 644 -25.05 6.27 49.48
CA LYS A 644 -23.84 7.01 49.82
C LYS A 644 -24.13 8.16 50.79
N LYS A 645 -25.12 9.00 50.47
CA LYS A 645 -25.50 10.15 51.29
C LYS A 645 -26.01 9.78 52.69
N ARG A 646 -26.69 8.63 52.81
CA ARG A 646 -27.22 8.12 54.08
C ARG A 646 -26.33 7.09 54.77
N ASN A 647 -25.18 6.75 54.18
CA ASN A 647 -24.24 5.75 54.68
C ASN A 647 -24.91 4.38 54.96
N LEU A 648 -25.79 3.95 54.05
CA LEU A 648 -26.56 2.70 54.18
C LEU A 648 -25.80 1.46 53.67
N GLY A 649 -24.72 1.67 52.92
CA GLY A 649 -23.98 0.63 52.20
C GLY A 649 -24.69 0.21 50.90
N PHE A 650 -26.00 -0.08 50.94
CA PHE A 650 -26.78 -0.28 49.71
C PHE A 650 -28.20 0.27 49.80
N SER A 651 -28.81 0.51 48.63
CA SER A 651 -30.22 0.90 48.51
C SER A 651 -30.83 0.34 47.23
N PHE A 652 -32.08 -0.13 47.31
CA PHE A 652 -32.89 -0.36 46.12
C PHE A 652 -33.48 0.97 45.63
N TYR A 653 -33.69 1.08 44.32
CA TYR A 653 -34.39 2.23 43.75
C TYR A 653 -35.86 2.26 44.19
N SER A 654 -36.33 3.46 44.51
CA SER A 654 -37.74 3.79 44.75
C SER A 654 -38.05 5.15 44.11
N GLU A 655 -39.26 5.33 43.59
CA GLU A 655 -39.70 6.56 42.88
C GLU A 655 -39.46 7.86 43.67
N ASN A 656 -39.47 7.79 45.01
CA ASN A 656 -39.20 8.94 45.88
C ASN A 656 -37.75 9.46 45.81
N MET A 657 -36.83 8.76 45.13
CA MET A 657 -35.41 9.11 45.04
C MET A 657 -35.10 10.06 43.87
N GLU A 658 -35.92 10.10 42.82
CA GLU A 658 -35.76 11.05 41.70
C GLU A 658 -36.04 12.50 42.13
N GLN A 659 -37.05 12.72 42.97
CA GLN A 659 -37.40 14.06 43.48
C GLN A 659 -36.29 14.69 44.33
N ALA A 660 -35.40 13.89 44.91
CA ALA A 660 -34.27 14.38 45.70
C ALA A 660 -33.05 14.77 44.84
N MET A 661 -32.99 14.33 43.57
CA MET A 661 -31.92 14.65 42.63
C MET A 661 -32.20 15.98 41.92
N ASP A 662 -33.44 16.21 41.48
CA ASP A 662 -33.88 17.42 40.75
C ASP A 662 -33.94 18.69 41.61
N GLN A 663 -33.92 18.58 42.95
CA GLN A 663 -33.84 19.75 43.84
C GLN A 663 -32.42 20.31 44.03
N PHE A 664 -31.40 19.69 43.41
CA PHE A 664 -29.99 20.01 43.67
C PHE A 664 -29.09 20.08 42.42
N LEU A 665 -29.66 19.95 41.21
CA LEU A 665 -29.08 20.48 39.96
C LEU A 665 -29.59 21.91 39.75
#